data_AF-C6J354-F1
#
_entry.id   AF-C6J354-F1
#
_cell.length_a   1.000
_cell.length_b   1.000
_cell.length_c   1.000
_cell.angle_alpha   90.00
_cell.angle_beta   90.00
_cell.angle_gamma   90.00
#
_symmetry.space_group_name_H-M   'P 1'
#
loop_
_entity.id
_entity.type
_entity.pdbx_description
1 polymer ?
#
loop_
_entity_poly.entity_id
_entity_poly.type
_entity_poly.pdbx_seq_one_letter_code
_entity_poly.pdbx_strand_id
1 'polypeptide(L)'
;MTNDDQQKKSALQFRFAGWKHSTSVRYVLFALLVVMFYVSLAPKLLPETYDIAVGLPSEKEILAPMDIPDTKATLKAQEEAAEKVGQVYTILPLRNETLVAQMLDRIFRLNQDDQVSEEDKIKIYREELPQRVKDYVQNFIMNNRNSSVYSATLFEEVTQRIDEQQYHISEETFIKIPRLTAEDINAMKPVAADIVARLTADPIVEAQTARAKVAEMVSTSSLSKRTAREVVQELARLSITANKFYDEEATKAAKVEARENTPTVYIKQGDVLVHKGERITQEMYTLLEKNGLLKDEVDYSPQLGLVLLSLLMATGLIMFIRQSEGASRFKYNNAQFVMLLLIIFITIASMHVINILQSEQQAFIGYLAPIATGAMLITLLLDLPLAYLCSFLFSVLASIILNQRQSEMFDFQFGFFALVTSFAAIFAIHRASQRSTLLKAGIMICLFGALSIFALQLIDNQDWTQTSTLYALGFSVAGGLLTTILVIGLMPFFEVTFGILSALKLVELSNPNHPLLRKLLTETPGTYHHSVMVGNLSEAAAEAIGANGLLCRVGSYYHDIGKTKRPSYFIENQNNMENPHDFIDPKLSKSIIIAHARDGVEMQKEYKLPKPIRDIAEQHHGTTFLHYFYHKALRLAEEQGVEPDFTEDDFRYPGPKAQSKEAAVVGIADSVEAAVRSLRKPTVEQVESMIEKIIKSRLDDHQFNECDLTMRELDIIAQTLKETVMGIFHSRIEYPEEVKKSKENEEKDRGQNVNGPTAGLEQ
;
A
#
# COMPACT_ATOMS: atom_id res chain seq x y z
N MET A 1 53.86 -23.46 12.85
CA MET A 1 53.15 -22.17 12.95
C MET A 1 53.61 -21.52 14.24
N THR A 2 54.23 -20.36 14.16
CA THR A 2 54.77 -19.63 15.33
C THR A 2 53.64 -19.03 16.16
N ASN A 3 53.86 -18.88 17.47
CA ASN A 3 52.90 -18.36 18.46
C ASN A 3 52.31 -16.98 18.06
N ASP A 4 53.05 -16.22 17.26
CA ASP A 4 52.71 -14.88 16.78
C ASP A 4 51.62 -14.89 15.68
N ASP A 5 51.55 -15.96 14.86
CA ASP A 5 50.49 -16.15 13.86
C ASP A 5 49.15 -16.59 14.50
N GLN A 6 49.20 -17.31 15.62
CA GLN A 6 48.01 -17.64 16.42
C GLN A 6 47.48 -16.41 17.16
N GLN A 7 48.34 -15.56 17.70
CA GLN A 7 47.93 -14.29 18.32
C GLN A 7 47.35 -13.29 17.31
N LYS A 8 47.91 -13.18 16.10
CA LYS A 8 47.33 -12.32 15.04
C LYS A 8 45.98 -12.83 14.53
N LYS A 9 45.79 -14.15 14.38
CA LYS A 9 44.48 -14.73 14.03
C LYS A 9 43.45 -14.57 15.15
N SER A 10 43.87 -14.73 16.41
CA SER A 10 43.03 -14.47 17.59
C SER A 10 42.62 -13.00 17.69
N ALA A 11 43.55 -12.05 17.50
CA ALA A 11 43.27 -10.62 17.53
C ALA A 11 42.38 -10.14 16.37
N LEU A 12 42.52 -10.74 15.17
CA LEU A 12 41.60 -10.50 14.05
C LEU A 12 40.20 -11.08 14.34
N GLN A 13 40.09 -12.31 14.87
CA GLN A 13 38.81 -12.90 15.27
C GLN A 13 38.12 -12.12 16.41
N PHE A 14 38.88 -11.59 17.36
CA PHE A 14 38.33 -10.77 18.46
C PHE A 14 37.79 -9.42 17.97
N ARG A 15 38.44 -8.80 16.96
CA ARG A 15 37.95 -7.57 16.31
C ARG A 15 36.67 -7.79 15.49
N PHE A 16 36.48 -8.97 14.89
CA PHE A 16 35.26 -9.33 14.17
C PHE A 16 34.12 -9.88 15.05
N ALA A 17 34.32 -10.08 16.35
CA ALA A 17 33.23 -10.48 17.27
C ALA A 17 32.50 -9.26 17.85
N GLY A 18 33.21 -8.15 18.10
CA GLY A 18 32.65 -6.95 18.75
C GLY A 18 31.64 -6.15 17.91
N TRP A 19 31.68 -6.25 16.56
CA TRP A 19 30.77 -5.47 15.72
C TRP A 19 29.31 -5.91 15.86
N LYS A 20 29.04 -7.16 16.25
CA LYS A 20 27.67 -7.70 16.37
C LYS A 20 26.84 -6.97 17.43
N HIS A 21 27.47 -6.35 18.42
CA HIS A 21 26.81 -5.61 19.50
C HIS A 21 27.27 -4.14 19.59
N SER A 22 28.04 -3.66 18.61
CA SER A 22 28.53 -2.29 18.57
C SER A 22 27.41 -1.28 18.27
N THR A 23 27.29 -0.26 19.11
CA THR A 23 26.31 0.83 18.92
C THR A 23 26.65 1.72 17.73
N SER A 24 27.93 2.00 17.47
CA SER A 24 28.36 2.82 16.32
C SER A 24 28.02 2.15 15.00
N VAL A 25 28.27 0.84 14.88
CA VAL A 25 27.85 0.06 13.71
C VAL A 25 26.34 0.11 13.51
N ARG A 26 25.56 0.08 14.60
CA ARG A 26 24.10 0.20 14.53
C ARG A 26 23.66 1.52 13.89
N TYR A 27 24.25 2.64 14.29
CA TYR A 27 23.93 3.96 13.71
C TYR A 27 24.30 4.05 12.23
N VAL A 28 25.42 3.45 11.82
CA VAL A 28 25.81 3.36 10.40
C VAL A 28 24.77 2.56 9.61
N LEU A 29 24.29 1.44 10.14
CA LEU A 29 23.26 0.63 9.50
C LEU A 29 21.91 1.38 9.42
N PHE A 30 21.60 2.23 10.39
CA PHE A 30 20.42 3.11 10.33
C PHE A 30 20.56 4.19 9.26
N ALA A 31 21.72 4.83 9.15
CA ALA A 31 21.99 5.79 8.09
C ALA A 31 21.87 5.12 6.71
N LEU A 32 22.38 3.88 6.57
CA LEU A 32 22.24 3.10 5.34
C LEU A 32 20.78 2.84 4.96
N LEU A 33 19.91 2.54 5.94
CA LEU A 33 18.47 2.35 5.72
C LEU A 33 17.80 3.63 5.18
N VAL A 34 18.11 4.79 5.77
CA VAL A 34 17.59 6.09 5.31
C VAL A 34 18.04 6.38 3.88
N VAL A 35 19.33 6.18 3.59
CA VAL A 35 19.89 6.37 2.25
C VAL A 35 19.23 5.42 1.24
N MET A 36 18.99 4.17 1.63
CA MET A 36 18.32 3.19 0.77
C MET A 36 16.89 3.62 0.41
N PHE A 37 16.10 4.10 1.36
CA PHE A 37 14.76 4.64 1.07
C PHE A 37 14.84 5.90 0.19
N TYR A 38 15.74 6.83 0.51
CA TYR A 38 15.92 8.06 -0.26
C TYR A 38 16.27 7.76 -1.72
N VAL A 39 17.32 6.95 -1.96
CA VAL A 39 17.77 6.59 -3.32
C VAL A 39 16.70 5.82 -4.09
N SER A 40 15.94 4.95 -3.41
CA SER A 40 14.86 4.18 -4.03
C SER A 40 13.69 5.06 -4.49
N LEU A 41 13.35 6.09 -3.74
CA LEU A 41 12.15 6.92 -3.96
C LEU A 41 12.45 8.19 -4.76
N ALA A 42 13.70 8.66 -4.76
CA ALA A 42 14.14 9.85 -5.47
C ALA A 42 13.71 9.91 -6.95
N PRO A 43 13.84 8.83 -7.75
CA PRO A 43 13.46 8.86 -9.16
C PRO A 43 11.95 9.06 -9.43
N LYS A 44 11.10 8.79 -8.43
CA LYS A 44 9.63 8.88 -8.56
C LYS A 44 9.06 10.14 -7.90
N LEU A 45 9.73 10.69 -6.88
CA LEU A 45 9.21 11.81 -6.09
C LEU A 45 9.92 13.15 -6.32
N LEU A 46 11.13 13.15 -6.90
CA LEU A 46 11.83 14.39 -7.21
C LEU A 46 11.51 14.85 -8.64
N PRO A 47 11.17 16.13 -8.84
CA PRO A 47 10.92 16.67 -10.17
C PRO A 47 12.19 16.59 -11.03
N GLU A 48 12.05 16.22 -12.31
CA GLU A 48 13.13 16.35 -13.27
C GLU A 48 13.36 17.82 -13.61
N THR A 49 14.59 18.30 -13.47
CA THR A 49 15.00 19.64 -13.90
C THR A 49 15.80 19.54 -15.18
N TYR A 50 15.59 20.50 -16.08
CA TYR A 50 16.22 20.51 -17.39
C TYR A 50 17.21 21.68 -17.52
N ASP A 51 18.37 21.39 -18.09
CA ASP A 51 19.40 22.38 -18.41
C ASP A 51 19.13 22.91 -19.82
N ILE A 52 18.34 23.97 -19.92
CA ILE A 52 17.80 24.48 -21.18
C ILE A 52 18.22 25.93 -21.36
N ALA A 53 18.71 26.29 -22.54
CA ALA A 53 18.98 27.66 -22.92
C ALA A 53 18.18 28.08 -24.16
N VAL A 54 17.85 29.37 -24.23
CA VAL A 54 17.10 29.97 -25.33
C VAL A 54 17.84 29.75 -26.66
N GLY A 55 17.13 29.26 -27.68
CA GLY A 55 17.65 29.06 -29.03
C GLY A 55 18.34 27.71 -29.28
N LEU A 56 18.58 26.89 -28.26
CA LEU A 56 19.04 25.51 -28.42
C LEU A 56 17.85 24.56 -28.66
N PRO A 57 18.05 23.45 -29.40
CA PRO A 57 17.04 22.40 -29.52
C PRO A 57 16.96 21.60 -28.21
N SER A 58 15.75 21.21 -27.80
CA SER A 58 15.58 20.34 -26.63
C SER A 58 16.10 18.93 -26.90
N GLU A 59 16.96 18.40 -26.02
CA GLU A 59 17.49 17.04 -26.16
C GLU A 59 16.47 15.95 -25.80
N LYS A 60 15.45 16.32 -25.02
CA LYS A 60 14.38 15.46 -24.52
C LYS A 60 13.01 16.10 -24.73
N GLU A 61 11.98 15.27 -24.72
CA GLU A 61 10.61 15.73 -24.66
C GLU A 61 10.30 16.17 -23.22
N ILE A 62 9.73 17.36 -23.06
CA ILE A 62 9.42 17.94 -21.75
C ILE A 62 7.91 17.89 -21.58
N LEU A 63 7.45 17.22 -20.53
CA LEU A 63 6.04 17.10 -20.18
C LEU A 63 5.67 18.11 -19.09
N ALA A 64 4.40 18.53 -19.07
CA ALA A 64 3.87 19.38 -18.02
C ALA A 64 3.80 18.61 -16.69
N PRO A 65 4.53 19.03 -15.63
CA PRO A 65 4.53 18.33 -14.34
C PRO A 65 3.23 18.52 -13.54
N MET A 66 2.43 19.53 -13.89
CA MET A 66 1.15 19.89 -13.28
C MET A 66 0.28 20.63 -14.30
N ASP A 67 -0.98 20.93 -13.96
CA ASP A 67 -1.84 21.78 -14.79
C ASP A 67 -1.27 23.21 -14.83
N ILE A 68 -0.79 23.65 -16.01
CA ILE A 68 -0.17 24.97 -16.20
C ILE A 68 -1.16 25.88 -16.94
N PRO A 69 -1.46 27.09 -16.44
CA PRO A 69 -2.34 28.01 -17.16
C PRO A 69 -1.70 28.45 -18.49
N ASP A 70 -2.40 28.21 -19.60
CA ASP A 70 -1.98 28.68 -20.93
C ASP A 70 -2.55 30.07 -21.18
N THR A 71 -1.71 31.07 -20.94
CA THR A 71 -2.09 32.47 -21.15
C THR A 71 -2.47 32.76 -22.60
N LYS A 72 -1.85 32.09 -23.58
CA LYS A 72 -2.06 32.36 -25.01
C LYS A 72 -3.36 31.74 -25.50
N ALA A 73 -3.60 30.47 -25.15
CA ALA A 73 -4.85 29.80 -25.48
C ALA A 73 -6.03 30.46 -24.75
N THR A 74 -5.84 30.90 -23.51
CA THR A 74 -6.87 31.65 -22.76
C THR A 74 -7.21 32.97 -23.45
N LEU A 75 -6.21 33.79 -23.82
CA LEU A 75 -6.46 35.04 -24.55
C LEU A 75 -7.15 34.82 -25.89
N LYS A 76 -6.76 33.76 -26.61
CA LYS A 76 -7.41 33.38 -27.87
C LYS A 76 -8.88 32.99 -27.65
N ALA A 77 -9.16 32.16 -26.64
CA ALA A 77 -10.52 31.76 -26.30
C ALA A 77 -11.38 32.95 -25.87
N GLN A 78 -10.81 33.90 -25.11
CA GLN A 78 -11.46 35.16 -24.74
C GLN A 78 -11.83 36.00 -25.97
N GLU A 79 -10.92 36.10 -26.94
CA GLU A 79 -11.17 36.86 -28.17
C GLU A 79 -12.22 36.18 -29.06
N GLU A 80 -12.16 34.85 -29.21
CA GLU A 80 -13.18 34.07 -29.92
C GLU A 80 -14.56 34.17 -29.25
N ALA A 81 -14.61 34.23 -27.91
CA ALA A 81 -15.85 34.45 -27.18
C ALA A 81 -16.42 35.85 -27.43
N ALA A 82 -15.57 36.89 -27.46
CA ALA A 82 -15.98 38.25 -27.82
C ALA A 82 -16.46 38.36 -29.28
N GLU A 83 -15.82 37.68 -30.23
CA GLU A 83 -16.23 37.70 -31.64
C GLU A 83 -17.58 37.00 -31.87
N LYS A 84 -17.91 35.97 -31.07
CA LYS A 84 -19.20 35.28 -31.12
C LYS A 84 -20.36 36.12 -30.59
N VAL A 85 -20.10 37.20 -29.87
CA VAL A 85 -21.15 38.12 -29.40
C VAL A 85 -21.72 38.87 -30.59
N GLY A 86 -22.96 38.53 -30.95
CA GLY A 86 -23.74 39.23 -31.96
C GLY A 86 -24.09 40.67 -31.55
N GLN A 87 -24.65 41.42 -32.50
CA GLN A 87 -25.13 42.79 -32.25
C GLN A 87 -26.27 42.80 -31.22
N VAL A 88 -26.15 43.65 -30.21
CA VAL A 88 -27.19 43.87 -29.20
C VAL A 88 -28.12 44.99 -29.67
N TYR A 89 -29.42 44.79 -29.51
CA TYR A 89 -30.45 45.76 -29.88
C TYR A 89 -31.30 46.14 -28.68
N THR A 90 -31.52 47.45 -28.52
CA THR A 90 -32.32 48.04 -27.43
C THR A 90 -33.68 48.48 -27.97
N ILE A 91 -34.75 48.15 -27.24
CA ILE A 91 -36.13 48.53 -27.59
C ILE A 91 -36.48 49.82 -26.83
N LEU A 92 -36.93 50.83 -27.55
CA LEU A 92 -37.36 52.11 -27.00
C LEU A 92 -38.90 52.16 -26.96
N PRO A 93 -39.50 52.49 -25.80
CA PRO A 93 -40.95 52.58 -25.66
C PRO A 93 -41.50 53.90 -26.23
N LEU A 94 -41.36 54.08 -27.56
CA LEU A 94 -41.95 55.19 -28.29
C LEU A 94 -43.46 54.97 -28.36
N ARG A 95 -44.21 55.68 -27.51
CA ARG A 95 -45.69 55.58 -27.41
C ARG A 95 -46.41 56.20 -28.62
N ASN A 96 -46.19 55.63 -29.80
CA ASN A 96 -46.63 56.16 -31.09
C ASN A 96 -48.17 56.28 -31.20
N GLU A 97 -48.91 55.52 -30.40
CA GLU A 97 -50.37 55.66 -30.26
C GLU A 97 -50.78 57.03 -29.69
N THR A 98 -49.93 57.63 -28.85
CA THR A 98 -50.14 58.98 -28.34
C THR A 98 -49.83 60.04 -29.40
N LEU A 99 -48.83 59.79 -30.25
CA LEU A 99 -48.47 60.67 -31.36
C LEU A 99 -49.61 60.78 -32.38
N VAL A 100 -50.18 59.65 -32.81
CA VAL A 100 -51.29 59.66 -33.78
C VAL A 100 -52.55 60.33 -33.19
N ALA A 101 -52.82 60.12 -31.89
CA ALA A 101 -53.92 60.79 -31.20
C ALA A 101 -53.72 62.31 -31.15
N GLN A 102 -52.50 62.79 -30.84
CA GLN A 102 -52.16 64.22 -30.84
C GLN A 102 -52.28 64.86 -32.23
N MET A 103 -51.92 64.13 -33.29
CA MET A 103 -52.14 64.59 -34.67
C MET A 103 -53.63 64.75 -34.97
N LEU A 104 -54.45 63.77 -34.61
CA LEU A 104 -55.90 63.84 -34.80
C LEU A 104 -56.56 64.92 -33.94
N ASP A 105 -56.06 65.19 -32.73
CA ASP A 105 -56.50 66.34 -31.91
C ASP A 105 -56.12 67.69 -32.52
N ARG A 106 -54.95 67.76 -33.18
CA ARG A 106 -54.55 68.97 -33.93
C ARG A 106 -55.45 69.17 -35.14
N ILE A 107 -55.73 68.11 -35.90
CA ILE A 107 -56.64 68.13 -37.04
C ILE A 107 -58.06 68.54 -36.60
N PHE A 108 -58.55 67.98 -35.50
CA PHE A 108 -59.86 68.34 -34.92
C PHE A 108 -59.97 69.84 -34.64
N ARG A 109 -59.00 70.40 -33.91
CA ARG A 109 -59.00 71.82 -33.55
C ARG A 109 -58.90 72.73 -34.76
N LEU A 110 -58.02 72.40 -35.71
CA LEU A 110 -57.80 73.24 -36.89
C LEU A 110 -58.96 73.17 -37.88
N ASN A 111 -59.62 72.01 -38.03
CA ASN A 111 -60.81 71.90 -38.87
C ASN A 111 -61.99 72.72 -38.32
N GLN A 112 -62.10 72.89 -37.00
CA GLN A 112 -63.12 73.72 -36.35
C GLN A 112 -62.85 75.23 -36.42
N ASP A 113 -61.66 75.65 -36.85
CA ASP A 113 -61.33 77.06 -36.98
C ASP A 113 -61.82 77.61 -38.32
N ASP A 114 -62.95 78.32 -38.29
CA ASP A 114 -63.55 78.96 -39.46
C ASP A 114 -62.75 80.20 -39.95
N GLN A 115 -61.75 80.67 -39.18
CA GLN A 115 -60.90 81.80 -39.57
C GLN A 115 -59.77 81.40 -40.52
N VAL A 116 -59.50 80.10 -40.67
CA VAL A 116 -58.43 79.56 -41.52
C VAL A 116 -59.06 79.00 -42.79
N SER A 117 -58.57 79.43 -43.96
CA SER A 117 -59.04 78.93 -45.26
C SER A 117 -58.69 77.45 -45.47
N GLU A 118 -59.43 76.73 -46.33
CA GLU A 118 -59.12 75.33 -46.66
C GLU A 118 -57.71 75.18 -47.24
N GLU A 119 -57.25 76.14 -48.05
CA GLU A 119 -55.91 76.17 -48.64
C GLU A 119 -54.80 76.36 -47.58
N ASP A 120 -55.04 77.24 -46.59
CA ASP A 120 -54.12 77.44 -45.48
C ASP A 120 -54.07 76.21 -44.55
N LYS A 121 -55.21 75.55 -44.30
CA LYS A 121 -55.26 74.29 -43.52
C LYS A 121 -54.41 73.21 -44.19
N ILE A 122 -54.49 73.06 -45.51
CA ILE A 122 -53.67 72.10 -46.28
C ILE A 122 -52.18 72.39 -46.10
N LYS A 123 -51.77 73.66 -46.23
CA LYS A 123 -50.37 74.06 -46.05
C LYS A 123 -49.87 73.77 -44.63
N ILE A 124 -50.68 74.11 -43.62
CA ILE A 124 -50.37 73.83 -42.21
C ILE A 124 -50.19 72.32 -41.98
N TYR A 125 -51.08 71.47 -42.52
CA TYR A 125 -50.94 70.02 -42.36
C TYR A 125 -49.71 69.45 -43.06
N ARG A 126 -49.37 69.96 -44.25
CA ARG A 126 -48.19 69.54 -45.02
C ARG A 126 -46.90 69.79 -44.26
N GLU A 127 -46.81 70.91 -43.54
CA GLU A 127 -45.63 71.28 -42.75
C GLU A 127 -45.66 70.65 -41.33
N GLU A 128 -46.78 70.75 -40.61
CA GLU A 128 -46.86 70.34 -39.20
C GLU A 128 -46.89 68.83 -38.98
N LEU A 129 -47.60 68.04 -39.81
CA LEU A 129 -47.80 66.62 -39.52
C LEU A 129 -46.48 65.82 -39.59
N PRO A 130 -45.63 65.97 -40.64
CA PRO A 130 -44.31 65.34 -40.65
C PRO A 130 -43.40 65.87 -39.53
N GLN A 131 -43.45 67.18 -39.26
CA GLN A 131 -42.62 67.80 -38.23
C GLN A 131 -42.96 67.28 -36.82
N ARG A 132 -44.23 67.01 -36.53
CA ARG A 132 -44.67 66.43 -35.26
C ARG A 132 -44.04 65.07 -34.95
N VAL A 133 -43.76 64.25 -35.97
CA VAL A 133 -43.04 62.98 -35.77
C VAL A 133 -41.60 63.24 -35.32
N LYS A 134 -40.92 64.18 -36.00
CA LYS A 134 -39.55 64.57 -35.67
C LYS A 134 -39.48 65.14 -34.26
N ASP A 135 -40.38 66.06 -33.93
CA ASP A 135 -40.45 66.68 -32.61
C ASP A 135 -40.74 65.65 -31.52
N TYR A 136 -41.62 64.67 -31.77
CA TYR A 136 -41.95 63.63 -30.80
C TYR A 136 -40.73 62.77 -30.44
N VAL A 137 -39.96 62.37 -31.45
CA VAL A 137 -38.73 61.60 -31.28
C VAL A 137 -37.65 62.43 -30.60
N GLN A 138 -37.46 63.68 -31.03
CA GLN A 138 -36.51 64.62 -30.40
C GLN A 138 -36.85 64.86 -28.93
N ASN A 139 -38.13 65.06 -28.60
CA ASN A 139 -38.59 65.21 -27.23
C ASN A 139 -38.33 63.96 -26.39
N PHE A 140 -38.54 62.76 -26.96
CA PHE A 140 -38.18 61.51 -26.29
C PHE A 140 -36.68 61.44 -25.98
N ILE A 141 -35.83 61.77 -26.96
CA ILE A 141 -34.37 61.82 -26.79
C ILE A 141 -34.00 62.84 -25.71
N MET A 142 -34.49 64.07 -25.79
CA MET A 142 -34.17 65.15 -24.84
C MET A 142 -34.57 64.78 -23.40
N ASN A 143 -35.75 64.18 -23.21
CA ASN A 143 -36.23 63.78 -21.89
C ASN A 143 -35.41 62.62 -21.29
N ASN A 144 -34.78 61.80 -22.13
CA ASN A 144 -34.01 60.62 -21.70
C ASN A 144 -32.49 60.80 -21.81
N ARG A 145 -32.00 61.92 -22.37
CA ARG A 145 -30.57 62.18 -22.62
C ARG A 145 -29.72 62.20 -21.35
N ASN A 146 -30.30 62.60 -20.23
CA ASN A 146 -29.63 62.64 -18.92
C ASN A 146 -29.92 61.41 -18.06
N SER A 147 -30.65 60.42 -18.58
CA SER A 147 -30.87 59.16 -17.88
C SER A 147 -29.63 58.27 -18.05
N SER A 148 -29.27 57.51 -17.01
CA SER A 148 -28.21 56.49 -17.10
C SER A 148 -28.63 55.23 -17.86
N VAL A 149 -29.80 55.24 -18.48
CA VAL A 149 -30.46 54.05 -19.05
C VAL A 149 -30.09 53.86 -20.53
N TYR A 150 -29.82 54.94 -21.26
CA TYR A 150 -29.56 54.91 -22.70
C TYR A 150 -28.24 55.62 -23.04
N SER A 151 -27.48 55.08 -23.98
CA SER A 151 -26.21 55.64 -24.42
C SER A 151 -26.40 56.78 -25.42
N ALA A 152 -25.41 57.68 -25.52
CA ALA A 152 -25.43 58.76 -26.51
C ALA A 152 -25.40 58.23 -27.96
N THR A 153 -24.64 57.16 -28.21
CA THR A 153 -24.53 56.49 -29.51
C THR A 153 -25.84 55.82 -29.93
N LEU A 154 -26.61 55.27 -28.97
CA LEU A 154 -27.96 54.76 -29.25
C LEU A 154 -28.88 55.87 -29.76
N PHE A 155 -28.82 57.08 -29.19
CA PHE A 155 -29.65 58.20 -29.66
C PHE A 155 -29.24 58.72 -31.05
N GLU A 156 -27.96 58.63 -31.40
CA GLU A 156 -27.49 58.90 -32.76
C GLU A 156 -28.07 57.88 -33.75
N GLU A 157 -28.01 56.58 -33.44
CA GLU A 157 -28.63 55.50 -34.24
C GLU A 157 -30.15 55.71 -34.38
N VAL A 158 -30.85 56.08 -33.30
CA VAL A 158 -32.29 56.37 -33.32
C VAL A 158 -32.61 57.50 -34.29
N THR A 159 -31.84 58.60 -34.22
CA THR A 159 -32.04 59.77 -35.07
C THR A 159 -31.81 59.40 -36.53
N GLN A 160 -30.72 58.70 -36.82
CA GLN A 160 -30.38 58.25 -38.16
C GLN A 160 -31.46 57.32 -38.75
N ARG A 161 -31.82 56.26 -38.02
CA ARG A 161 -32.78 55.26 -38.51
C ARG A 161 -34.19 55.81 -38.71
N ILE A 162 -34.62 56.74 -37.86
CA ILE A 162 -35.92 57.40 -38.03
C ILE A 162 -35.90 58.36 -39.22
N ASP A 163 -34.78 59.04 -39.48
CA ASP A 163 -34.61 59.91 -40.65
C ASP A 163 -34.59 59.12 -41.96
N GLU A 164 -33.85 58.00 -42.00
CA GLU A 164 -33.80 57.07 -43.14
C GLU A 164 -35.17 56.45 -43.48
N GLN A 165 -36.02 56.24 -42.46
CA GLN A 165 -37.32 55.56 -42.59
C GLN A 165 -38.51 56.52 -42.59
N GLN A 166 -38.30 57.77 -43.02
CA GLN A 166 -39.38 58.76 -43.08
C GLN A 166 -40.52 58.34 -44.02
N TYR A 167 -41.75 58.44 -43.51
CA TYR A 167 -42.94 58.21 -44.30
C TYR A 167 -43.42 59.52 -44.93
N HIS A 168 -43.66 59.49 -46.24
CA HIS A 168 -44.22 60.61 -46.98
C HIS A 168 -45.71 60.38 -47.19
N ILE A 169 -46.54 61.23 -46.59
CA ILE A 169 -48.00 61.19 -46.78
C ILE A 169 -48.32 61.57 -48.24
N SER A 170 -49.28 60.85 -48.85
CA SER A 170 -49.81 61.21 -50.17
C SER A 170 -50.46 62.60 -50.19
N GLU A 171 -50.17 63.40 -51.22
CA GLU A 171 -50.72 64.76 -51.38
C GLU A 171 -52.26 64.80 -51.38
N GLU A 172 -52.91 63.75 -51.88
CA GLU A 172 -54.38 63.65 -51.84
C GLU A 172 -54.93 63.64 -50.41
N THR A 173 -54.16 63.12 -49.45
CA THR A 173 -54.58 63.03 -48.06
C THR A 173 -54.66 64.40 -47.42
N PHE A 174 -53.73 65.31 -47.71
CA PHE A 174 -53.78 66.68 -47.20
C PHE A 174 -55.03 67.42 -47.68
N ILE A 175 -55.51 67.15 -48.90
CA ILE A 175 -56.74 67.73 -49.44
C ILE A 175 -57.99 67.11 -48.78
N LYS A 176 -57.92 65.83 -48.36
CA LYS A 176 -59.04 65.12 -47.71
C LYS A 176 -59.22 65.53 -46.25
N ILE A 177 -58.15 65.88 -45.53
CA ILE A 177 -58.19 66.17 -44.08
C ILE A 177 -59.14 67.34 -43.72
N PRO A 178 -59.12 68.52 -44.38
CA PRO A 178 -60.01 69.64 -44.06
C PRO A 178 -61.51 69.33 -44.17
N ARG A 179 -61.87 68.32 -44.97
CA ARG A 179 -63.27 67.94 -45.26
C ARG A 179 -63.86 66.97 -44.23
N LEU A 180 -63.06 66.52 -43.26
CA LEU A 180 -63.50 65.62 -42.19
C LEU A 180 -64.32 66.37 -41.15
N THR A 181 -65.47 65.82 -40.77
CA THR A 181 -66.29 66.38 -39.70
C THR A 181 -65.73 66.05 -38.32
N ALA A 182 -66.21 66.75 -37.29
CA ALA A 182 -65.89 66.45 -35.89
C ALA A 182 -66.24 65.00 -35.51
N GLU A 183 -67.35 64.47 -36.04
CA GLU A 183 -67.78 63.08 -35.83
C GLU A 183 -66.79 62.10 -36.49
N ASP A 184 -66.33 62.40 -37.70
CA ASP A 184 -65.37 61.56 -38.43
C ASP A 184 -64.05 61.44 -37.64
N ILE A 185 -63.52 62.57 -37.18
CA ILE A 185 -62.25 62.61 -36.44
C ILE A 185 -62.37 61.89 -35.09
N ASN A 186 -63.51 62.04 -34.40
CA ASN A 186 -63.75 61.34 -33.14
C ASN A 186 -63.87 59.82 -33.31
N ALA A 187 -64.45 59.35 -34.42
CA ALA A 187 -64.47 57.92 -34.77
C ALA A 187 -63.07 57.39 -35.16
N MET A 188 -62.25 58.22 -35.82
CA MET A 188 -60.89 57.86 -36.26
C MET A 188 -59.90 57.68 -35.11
N LYS A 189 -59.98 58.50 -34.04
CA LYS A 189 -59.03 58.48 -32.91
C LYS A 189 -58.81 57.11 -32.26
N PRO A 190 -59.84 56.41 -31.74
CA PRO A 190 -59.64 55.12 -31.08
C PRO A 190 -59.13 54.06 -32.04
N VAL A 191 -59.54 54.11 -33.31
CA VAL A 191 -59.10 53.16 -34.35
C VAL A 191 -57.63 53.39 -34.70
N ALA A 192 -57.22 54.63 -34.93
CA ALA A 192 -55.83 54.96 -35.26
C ALA A 192 -54.88 54.62 -34.09
N ALA A 193 -55.28 54.96 -32.86
CA ALA A 193 -54.50 54.64 -31.67
C ALA A 193 -54.37 53.12 -31.44
N ASP A 194 -55.46 52.34 -31.56
CA ASP A 194 -55.41 50.87 -31.41
C ASP A 194 -54.53 50.20 -32.48
N ILE A 195 -54.63 50.62 -33.74
CA ILE A 195 -53.82 50.07 -34.83
C ILE A 195 -52.33 50.37 -34.61
N VAL A 196 -52.00 51.61 -34.27
CA VAL A 196 -50.60 51.98 -34.00
C VAL A 196 -50.09 51.23 -32.78
N ALA A 197 -50.84 51.20 -31.67
CA ALA A 197 -50.45 50.48 -30.46
C ALA A 197 -50.18 48.99 -30.70
N ARG A 198 -51.05 48.30 -31.47
CA ARG A 198 -50.87 46.88 -31.81
C ARG A 198 -49.64 46.67 -32.69
N LEU A 199 -49.42 47.54 -33.66
CA LEU A 199 -48.29 47.41 -34.58
C LEU A 199 -46.96 47.72 -33.93
N THR A 200 -46.94 48.66 -32.97
CA THR A 200 -45.71 49.06 -32.25
C THR A 200 -45.51 48.32 -30.94
N ALA A 201 -46.38 47.36 -30.59
CA ALA A 201 -46.19 46.47 -29.45
C ALA A 201 -45.02 45.49 -29.70
N ASP A 202 -44.87 45.03 -30.95
CA ASP A 202 -43.74 44.20 -31.35
C ASP A 202 -42.50 45.07 -31.64
N PRO A 203 -41.28 44.51 -31.51
CA PRO A 203 -40.05 45.22 -31.86
C PRO A 203 -39.91 45.39 -33.38
N ILE A 204 -39.83 46.64 -33.82
CA ILE A 204 -39.72 47.09 -35.21
C ILE A 204 -38.33 47.67 -35.46
N VAL A 205 -37.54 47.00 -36.29
CA VAL A 205 -36.29 47.56 -36.86
C VAL A 205 -36.60 48.33 -38.15
N GLU A 206 -37.48 47.79 -38.98
CA GLU A 206 -37.92 48.38 -40.25
C GLU A 206 -39.40 48.76 -40.19
N ALA A 207 -39.70 50.05 -40.04
CA ALA A 207 -41.04 50.62 -39.97
C ALA A 207 -41.91 50.22 -41.17
N GLN A 208 -41.32 50.02 -42.35
CA GLN A 208 -42.04 49.65 -43.56
C GLN A 208 -42.79 48.31 -43.42
N THR A 209 -42.22 47.35 -42.68
CA THR A 209 -42.84 46.04 -42.44
C THR A 209 -44.13 46.16 -41.63
N ALA A 210 -44.14 47.02 -40.61
CA ALA A 210 -45.33 47.32 -39.81
C ALA A 210 -46.34 48.19 -40.61
N ARG A 211 -45.86 49.18 -41.36
CA ARG A 211 -46.68 50.07 -42.20
C ARG A 211 -47.45 49.31 -43.29
N ALA A 212 -46.90 48.22 -43.82
CA ALA A 212 -47.57 47.39 -44.83
C ALA A 212 -48.88 46.77 -44.31
N LYS A 213 -48.93 46.42 -43.01
CA LYS A 213 -50.09 45.80 -42.36
C LYS A 213 -51.21 46.79 -42.01
N VAL A 214 -50.94 48.11 -42.08
CA VAL A 214 -51.91 49.16 -41.71
C VAL A 214 -53.16 49.10 -42.59
N ALA A 215 -53.00 48.87 -43.90
CA ALA A 215 -54.14 48.88 -44.82
C ALA A 215 -55.16 47.77 -44.50
N GLU A 216 -54.66 46.57 -44.17
CA GLU A 216 -55.47 45.44 -43.74
C GLU A 216 -56.23 45.75 -42.44
N MET A 217 -55.53 46.25 -41.42
CA MET A 217 -56.15 46.60 -40.13
C MET A 217 -57.18 47.73 -40.22
N VAL A 218 -56.95 48.73 -41.08
CA VAL A 218 -57.95 49.78 -41.28
C VAL A 218 -59.17 49.24 -42.04
N SER A 219 -58.98 48.28 -42.96
CA SER A 219 -60.08 47.70 -43.74
C SER A 219 -61.08 46.91 -42.89
N THR A 220 -60.61 46.31 -41.78
CA THR A 220 -61.41 45.54 -40.82
C THR A 220 -61.93 46.38 -39.65
N SER A 221 -61.65 47.70 -39.62
CA SER A 221 -62.07 48.61 -38.57
C SER A 221 -63.55 49.03 -38.65
N SER A 222 -64.04 49.66 -37.58
CA SER A 222 -65.41 50.18 -37.47
C SER A 222 -65.71 51.42 -38.32
N LEU A 223 -64.72 51.99 -39.01
CA LEU A 223 -64.90 53.19 -39.84
C LEU A 223 -65.73 52.86 -41.09
N SER A 224 -66.82 53.60 -41.34
CA SER A 224 -67.69 53.38 -42.51
C SER A 224 -67.31 54.25 -43.72
N LYS A 225 -66.81 55.47 -43.50
CA LYS A 225 -66.44 56.40 -44.57
C LYS A 225 -65.08 56.06 -45.18
N ARG A 226 -65.03 56.02 -46.51
CA ARG A 226 -63.80 55.78 -47.28
C ARG A 226 -62.72 56.84 -47.00
N THR A 227 -63.09 58.11 -46.92
CA THR A 227 -62.18 59.22 -46.62
C THR A 227 -61.53 59.08 -45.24
N ALA A 228 -62.30 58.70 -44.21
CA ALA A 228 -61.78 58.46 -42.86
C ALA A 228 -60.79 57.29 -42.84
N ARG A 229 -61.08 56.20 -43.56
CA ARG A 229 -60.16 55.05 -43.70
C ARG A 229 -58.84 55.45 -44.37
N GLU A 230 -58.90 56.16 -45.50
CA GLU A 230 -57.70 56.61 -46.23
C GLU A 230 -56.82 57.55 -45.37
N VAL A 231 -57.43 58.49 -44.64
CA VAL A 231 -56.68 59.40 -43.76
C VAL A 231 -56.08 58.65 -42.56
N VAL A 232 -56.81 57.71 -41.94
CA VAL A 232 -56.24 56.89 -40.85
C VAL A 232 -55.09 56.02 -41.34
N GLN A 233 -55.17 55.45 -42.54
CA GLN A 233 -54.06 54.66 -43.10
C GLN A 233 -52.78 55.48 -43.20
N GLU A 234 -52.86 56.71 -43.71
CA GLU A 234 -51.70 57.57 -43.87
C GLU A 234 -51.17 58.11 -42.54
N LEU A 235 -52.04 58.51 -41.61
CA LEU A 235 -51.63 59.00 -40.29
C LEU A 235 -51.04 57.89 -39.41
N ALA A 236 -51.60 56.67 -39.48
CA ALA A 236 -51.04 55.52 -38.79
C ALA A 236 -49.68 55.13 -39.38
N ARG A 237 -49.53 55.12 -40.72
CA ARG A 237 -48.23 54.88 -41.37
C ARG A 237 -47.18 55.92 -41.00
N LEU A 238 -47.58 57.18 -40.94
CA LEU A 238 -46.70 58.28 -40.50
C LEU A 238 -46.26 58.09 -39.05
N SER A 239 -47.17 57.67 -38.16
CA SER A 239 -46.91 57.54 -36.72
C SER A 239 -46.13 56.28 -36.35
N ILE A 240 -46.10 55.27 -37.22
CA ILE A 240 -45.29 54.06 -37.01
C ILE A 240 -43.83 54.35 -37.39
N THR A 241 -42.97 54.35 -36.37
CA THR A 241 -41.52 54.44 -36.47
C THR A 241 -40.87 53.13 -36.02
N ALA A 242 -39.58 52.96 -36.34
CA ALA A 242 -38.77 51.92 -35.72
C ALA A 242 -38.72 52.17 -34.20
N ASN A 243 -38.77 51.11 -33.41
CA ASN A 243 -38.67 51.16 -31.95
C ASN A 243 -37.58 50.22 -31.41
N LYS A 244 -36.88 49.49 -32.27
CA LYS A 244 -35.74 48.62 -31.93
C LYS A 244 -34.50 49.09 -32.68
N PHE A 245 -33.46 49.47 -31.94
CA PHE A 245 -32.25 50.10 -32.48
C PHE A 245 -31.00 49.34 -32.05
N TYR A 246 -29.95 49.42 -32.86
CA TYR A 246 -28.66 48.84 -32.52
C TYR A 246 -28.01 49.63 -31.37
N ASP A 247 -27.49 48.94 -30.37
CA ASP A 247 -26.84 49.55 -29.21
C ASP A 247 -25.36 49.17 -29.19
N GLU A 248 -24.53 50.12 -29.64
CA GLU A 248 -23.08 49.92 -29.76
C GLU A 248 -22.43 49.71 -28.38
N GLU A 249 -22.84 50.47 -27.37
CA GLU A 249 -22.28 50.40 -26.02
C GLU A 249 -22.70 49.11 -25.32
N ALA A 250 -23.97 48.70 -25.44
CA ALA A 250 -24.42 47.40 -24.94
C ALA A 250 -23.71 46.23 -25.64
N THR A 251 -23.44 46.35 -26.95
CA THR A 251 -22.67 45.35 -27.69
C THR A 251 -21.22 45.27 -27.21
N LYS A 252 -20.57 46.41 -26.96
CA LYS A 252 -19.20 46.44 -26.38
C LYS A 252 -19.17 45.84 -24.97
N ALA A 253 -20.13 46.20 -24.12
CA ALA A 253 -20.24 45.67 -22.76
C ALA A 253 -20.41 44.13 -22.77
N ALA A 254 -21.30 43.61 -23.62
CA ALA A 254 -21.50 42.17 -23.78
C ALA A 254 -20.23 41.45 -24.28
N LYS A 255 -19.43 42.09 -25.15
CA LYS A 255 -18.12 41.56 -25.58
C LYS A 255 -17.11 41.50 -24.44
N VAL A 256 -17.07 42.51 -23.58
CA VAL A 256 -16.18 42.52 -22.41
C VAL A 256 -16.61 41.43 -21.41
N GLU A 257 -17.89 41.33 -21.12
CA GLU A 257 -18.44 40.30 -20.24
C GLU A 257 -18.15 38.88 -20.78
N ALA A 258 -18.24 38.66 -22.10
CA ALA A 258 -17.89 37.40 -22.71
C ALA A 258 -16.39 37.05 -22.55
N ARG A 259 -15.49 38.04 -22.61
CA ARG A 259 -14.05 37.84 -22.33
C ARG A 259 -13.83 37.47 -20.87
N GLU A 260 -14.45 38.18 -19.94
CA GLU A 260 -14.27 37.97 -18.50
C GLU A 260 -14.85 36.62 -18.03
N ASN A 261 -15.98 36.20 -18.61
CA ASN A 261 -16.63 34.93 -18.28
C ASN A 261 -16.00 33.70 -18.97
N THR A 262 -15.02 33.90 -19.85
CA THR A 262 -14.35 32.77 -20.51
C THR A 262 -13.38 32.10 -19.52
N PRO A 263 -13.53 30.78 -19.25
CA PRO A 263 -12.68 30.08 -18.31
C PRO A 263 -11.22 30.02 -18.81
N THR A 264 -10.28 30.11 -17.87
CA THR A 264 -8.85 29.92 -18.17
C THR A 264 -8.60 28.55 -18.78
N VAL A 265 -7.86 28.52 -19.88
CA VAL A 265 -7.42 27.29 -20.54
C VAL A 265 -6.13 26.83 -19.86
N TYR A 266 -6.08 25.55 -19.50
CA TYR A 266 -4.91 24.92 -18.86
C TYR A 266 -4.30 23.90 -19.83
N ILE A 267 -2.97 23.86 -19.90
CA ILE A 267 -2.20 22.72 -20.39
C ILE A 267 -2.28 21.67 -19.29
N LYS A 268 -2.74 20.46 -19.63
CA LYS A 268 -2.96 19.41 -18.63
C LYS A 268 -1.65 18.76 -18.23
N GLN A 269 -1.59 18.32 -16.98
CA GLN A 269 -0.48 17.50 -16.50
C GLN A 269 -0.26 16.29 -17.44
N GLY A 270 0.99 16.08 -17.86
CA GLY A 270 1.38 15.04 -18.80
C GLY A 270 1.37 15.46 -20.27
N ASP A 271 0.80 16.62 -20.62
CA ASP A 271 0.87 17.15 -21.99
C ASP A 271 2.31 17.54 -22.36
N VAL A 272 2.67 17.39 -23.64
CA VAL A 272 3.98 17.78 -24.14
C VAL A 272 4.09 19.31 -24.19
N LEU A 273 4.99 19.88 -23.38
CA LEU A 273 5.36 21.30 -23.43
C LEU A 273 6.36 21.58 -24.54
N VAL A 274 7.33 20.69 -24.75
CA VAL A 274 8.38 20.85 -25.77
C VAL A 274 8.70 19.50 -26.39
N HIS A 275 8.63 19.41 -27.72
CA HIS A 275 9.04 18.19 -28.42
C HIS A 275 10.56 18.06 -28.50
N LYS A 276 11.05 16.82 -28.55
CA LYS A 276 12.46 16.54 -28.78
C LYS A 276 12.94 17.15 -30.11
N GLY A 277 13.98 17.97 -30.06
CA GLY A 277 14.57 18.65 -31.20
C GLY A 277 13.94 20.01 -31.52
N GLU A 278 12.87 20.41 -30.83
CA GLU A 278 12.25 21.73 -30.98
C GLU A 278 13.13 22.83 -30.40
N ARG A 279 13.23 23.96 -31.10
CA ARG A 279 14.02 25.12 -30.64
C ARG A 279 13.27 25.89 -29.58
N ILE A 280 13.92 26.10 -28.44
CA ILE A 280 13.34 26.82 -27.30
C ILE A 280 13.23 28.32 -27.62
N THR A 281 12.00 28.82 -27.72
CA THR A 281 11.71 30.24 -27.86
C THR A 281 11.79 30.95 -26.50
N GLN A 282 11.92 32.28 -26.51
CA GLN A 282 11.93 33.07 -25.26
C GLN A 282 10.65 32.88 -24.45
N GLU A 283 9.50 32.75 -25.12
CA GLU A 283 8.21 32.48 -24.48
C GLU A 283 8.21 31.11 -23.79
N MET A 284 8.69 30.07 -24.48
CA MET A 284 8.79 28.72 -23.92
C MET A 284 9.73 28.68 -22.72
N TYR A 285 10.87 29.37 -22.80
CA TYR A 285 11.81 29.49 -21.69
C TYR A 285 11.17 30.13 -20.47
N THR A 286 10.42 31.24 -20.65
CA THR A 286 9.73 31.93 -19.55
C THR A 286 8.63 31.05 -18.94
N LEU A 287 7.96 30.23 -19.75
CA LEU A 287 6.97 29.25 -19.27
C LEU A 287 7.65 28.16 -18.43
N LEU A 288 8.78 27.62 -18.89
CA LEU A 288 9.57 26.62 -18.16
C LEU A 288 10.14 27.19 -16.84
N GLU A 289 10.60 28.45 -16.86
CA GLU A 289 11.12 29.17 -15.70
C GLU A 289 10.06 29.33 -14.62
N LYS A 290 8.88 29.89 -14.96
CA LYS A 290 7.78 30.13 -14.01
C LYS A 290 7.24 28.85 -13.38
N ASN A 291 7.42 27.70 -14.02
CA ASN A 291 6.97 26.41 -13.52
C ASN A 291 8.10 25.59 -12.88
N GLY A 292 9.26 26.19 -12.62
CA GLY A 292 10.37 25.55 -11.89
C GLY A 292 11.02 24.38 -12.65
N LEU A 293 10.89 24.34 -13.98
CA LEU A 293 11.46 23.27 -14.83
C LEU A 293 12.91 23.57 -15.25
N LEU A 294 13.37 24.81 -15.05
CA LEU A 294 14.74 25.23 -15.30
C LEU A 294 15.62 25.00 -14.07
N LYS A 295 16.87 24.64 -14.33
CA LYS A 295 17.88 24.28 -13.33
C LYS A 295 18.36 25.44 -12.45
N ASP A 296 18.06 26.69 -12.82
CA ASP A 296 18.67 27.90 -12.23
C ASP A 296 18.11 28.28 -10.84
N GLU A 297 16.90 27.83 -10.48
CA GLU A 297 16.35 27.95 -9.12
C GLU A 297 16.17 26.58 -8.48
N VAL A 298 17.15 26.12 -7.71
CA VAL A 298 17.07 24.83 -7.01
C VAL A 298 16.14 24.98 -5.80
N ASP A 299 14.85 24.66 -5.96
CA ASP A 299 13.98 24.42 -4.81
C ASP A 299 14.38 23.09 -4.15
N TYR A 300 14.92 23.18 -2.93
CA TYR A 300 15.32 22.02 -2.12
C TYR A 300 14.15 21.41 -1.32
N SER A 301 12.93 21.97 -1.42
CA SER A 301 11.77 21.52 -0.66
C SER A 301 11.39 20.05 -0.95
N PRO A 302 11.40 19.55 -2.21
CA PRO A 302 11.08 18.14 -2.48
C PRO A 302 12.13 17.17 -1.91
N GLN A 303 13.41 17.54 -1.97
CA GLN A 303 14.51 16.75 -1.41
C GLN A 303 14.42 16.69 0.11
N LEU A 304 14.10 17.81 0.77
CA LEU A 304 13.86 17.84 2.21
C LEU A 304 12.66 16.95 2.59
N GLY A 305 11.55 17.07 1.86
CA GLY A 305 10.36 16.22 2.06
C GLY A 305 10.69 14.73 1.94
N LEU A 306 11.47 14.35 0.93
CA LEU A 306 11.91 12.97 0.73
C LEU A 306 12.85 12.46 1.83
N VAL A 307 13.77 13.30 2.31
CA VAL A 307 14.64 12.98 3.47
C VAL A 307 13.78 12.77 4.72
N LEU A 308 12.79 13.64 4.97
CA LEU A 308 11.88 13.52 6.11
C LEU A 308 11.04 12.24 6.04
N LEU A 309 10.51 11.90 4.86
CA LEU A 309 9.77 10.65 4.64
C LEU A 309 10.65 9.42 4.90
N SER A 310 11.88 9.42 4.36
CA SER A 310 12.85 8.34 4.56
C SER A 310 13.24 8.19 6.03
N LEU A 311 13.42 9.30 6.74
CA LEU A 311 13.66 9.34 8.18
C LEU A 311 12.47 8.82 8.97
N LEU A 312 11.24 9.19 8.61
CA LEU A 312 10.01 8.71 9.26
C LEU A 312 9.88 7.19 9.17
N MET A 313 10.07 6.63 7.97
CA MET A 313 10.01 5.18 7.76
C MET A 313 11.10 4.43 8.54
N ALA A 314 12.34 4.94 8.50
CA ALA A 314 13.46 4.34 9.22
C ALA A 314 13.29 4.44 10.74
N THR A 315 12.88 5.61 11.26
CA THR A 315 12.65 5.83 12.70
C THR A 315 11.49 4.98 13.22
N GLY A 316 10.39 4.85 12.48
CA GLY A 316 9.29 3.94 12.83
C GLY A 316 9.76 2.49 13.02
N LEU A 317 10.57 1.98 12.08
CA LEU A 317 11.17 0.64 12.19
C LEU A 317 12.10 0.51 13.41
N ILE A 318 12.91 1.54 13.67
CA ILE A 318 13.84 1.55 14.80
C ILE A 318 13.10 1.62 16.14
N MET A 319 12.08 2.47 16.25
CA MET A 319 11.25 2.59 17.46
C MET A 319 10.60 1.26 17.79
N PHE A 320 10.05 0.56 16.79
CA PHE A 320 9.47 -0.77 16.97
C PHE A 320 10.51 -1.78 17.49
N ILE A 321 11.68 -1.85 16.85
CA ILE A 321 12.77 -2.76 17.27
C ILE A 321 13.23 -2.45 18.70
N ARG A 322 13.22 -1.18 19.12
CA ARG A 322 13.59 -0.77 20.48
C ARG A 322 12.51 -1.05 21.52
N GLN A 323 11.23 -0.96 21.16
CA GLN A 323 10.11 -1.15 22.08
C GLN A 323 9.75 -2.61 22.30
N SER A 324 10.13 -3.51 21.37
CA SER A 324 9.75 -4.92 21.40
C SER A 324 10.24 -5.71 22.62
N GLU A 325 11.18 -5.22 23.47
CA GLU A 325 11.57 -5.85 24.75
C GLU A 325 12.17 -4.83 25.76
N GLY A 326 12.04 -5.12 27.06
CA GLY A 326 12.30 -4.19 28.17
C GLY A 326 13.74 -3.65 28.29
N ALA A 327 13.85 -2.32 28.29
CA ALA A 327 14.84 -1.40 28.88
C ALA A 327 16.37 -1.63 28.73
N SER A 328 16.92 -2.79 28.36
CA SER A 328 18.36 -3.05 28.53
C SER A 328 19.12 -3.55 27.28
N ARG A 329 18.52 -4.28 26.32
CA ARG A 329 19.25 -4.77 25.12
C ARG A 329 18.37 -4.78 23.86
N PHE A 330 18.97 -4.53 22.70
CA PHE A 330 18.30 -4.69 21.41
C PHE A 330 18.02 -6.19 21.16
N LYS A 331 16.75 -6.54 20.86
CA LYS A 331 16.31 -7.92 20.53
C LYS A 331 17.13 -8.57 19.42
N TYR A 332 17.56 -7.78 18.43
CA TYR A 332 18.38 -8.24 17.31
C TYR A 332 19.81 -7.73 17.42
N ASN A 333 20.79 -8.60 17.18
CA ASN A 333 22.18 -8.19 16.99
C ASN A 333 22.38 -7.49 15.62
N ASN A 334 23.55 -6.91 15.40
CA ASN A 334 23.83 -6.17 14.16
C ASN A 334 23.87 -7.08 12.93
N ALA A 335 24.16 -8.39 13.07
CA ALA A 335 24.11 -9.32 11.95
C ALA A 335 22.66 -9.59 11.50
N GLN A 336 21.73 -9.76 12.45
CA GLN A 336 20.29 -9.84 12.15
C GLN A 336 19.74 -8.53 11.58
N PHE A 337 20.28 -7.38 12.00
CA PHE A 337 19.90 -6.10 11.39
C PHE A 337 20.42 -5.95 9.96
N VAL A 338 21.67 -6.37 9.68
CA VAL A 338 22.18 -6.47 8.30
C VAL A 338 21.33 -7.40 7.46
N MET A 339 20.89 -8.54 8.02
CA MET A 339 19.96 -9.44 7.33
C MET A 339 18.65 -8.75 6.97
N LEU A 340 18.04 -8.03 7.91
CA LEU A 340 16.81 -7.26 7.66
C LEU A 340 17.01 -6.25 6.53
N LEU A 341 18.12 -5.49 6.55
CA LEU A 341 18.44 -4.53 5.49
C LEU A 341 18.60 -5.22 4.13
N LEU A 342 19.25 -6.39 4.10
CA LEU A 342 19.40 -7.16 2.87
C LEU A 342 18.05 -7.66 2.33
N ILE A 343 17.14 -8.11 3.21
CA ILE A 343 15.79 -8.52 2.81
C ILE A 343 15.00 -7.33 2.27
N ILE A 344 15.04 -6.16 2.94
CA ILE A 344 14.40 -4.93 2.47
C ILE A 344 15.00 -4.51 1.12
N PHE A 345 16.32 -4.55 0.98
CA PHE A 345 17.01 -4.23 -0.26
C PHE A 345 16.58 -5.14 -1.41
N ILE A 346 16.57 -6.46 -1.22
CA ILE A 346 16.14 -7.43 -2.24
C ILE A 346 14.67 -7.18 -2.64
N THR A 347 13.82 -6.84 -1.67
CA THR A 347 12.39 -6.55 -1.92
C THR A 347 12.21 -5.25 -2.70
N ILE A 348 12.97 -4.20 -2.36
CA ILE A 348 12.99 -2.93 -3.11
C ILE A 348 13.53 -3.13 -4.52
N ALA A 349 14.65 -3.87 -4.65
CA ALA A 349 15.26 -4.17 -5.93
C ALA A 349 14.31 -4.96 -6.84
N SER A 350 13.56 -5.93 -6.30
CA SER A 350 12.58 -6.68 -7.09
C SER A 350 11.43 -5.79 -7.59
N MET A 351 10.97 -4.83 -6.78
CA MET A 351 9.97 -3.84 -7.21
C MET A 351 10.52 -2.95 -8.33
N HIS A 352 11.77 -2.46 -8.22
CA HIS A 352 12.41 -1.66 -9.27
C HIS A 352 12.62 -2.44 -10.57
N VAL A 353 13.03 -3.71 -10.49
CA VAL A 353 13.16 -4.58 -11.68
C VAL A 353 11.83 -4.70 -12.41
N ILE A 354 10.71 -4.86 -11.68
CA ILE A 354 9.38 -4.90 -12.30
C ILE A 354 8.94 -3.53 -12.81
N ASN A 355 9.26 -2.43 -12.11
CA ASN A 355 8.98 -1.07 -12.58
C ASN A 355 9.66 -0.75 -13.92
N ILE A 356 10.90 -1.24 -14.16
CA ILE A 356 11.59 -1.07 -15.45
C ILE A 356 10.84 -1.77 -16.61
N LEU A 357 10.10 -2.84 -16.32
CA LEU A 357 9.32 -3.59 -17.32
C LEU A 357 7.94 -2.98 -17.58
N GLN A 358 7.52 -1.97 -16.81
CA GLN A 358 6.21 -1.33 -16.94
C GLN A 358 6.23 -0.16 -17.94
N SER A 359 5.06 0.12 -18.50
CA SER A 359 4.74 1.34 -19.24
C SER A 359 3.34 1.81 -18.84
N GLU A 360 2.96 3.05 -19.16
CA GLU A 360 1.63 3.58 -18.84
C GLU A 360 0.49 2.70 -19.39
N GLN A 361 0.66 2.16 -20.61
CA GLN A 361 -0.34 1.27 -21.22
C GLN A 361 -0.32 -0.16 -20.67
N GLN A 362 0.73 -0.55 -19.96
CA GLN A 362 0.94 -1.91 -19.43
C GLN A 362 1.18 -1.92 -17.92
N ALA A 363 0.50 -1.04 -17.19
CA ALA A 363 0.60 -0.94 -15.73
C ALA A 363 0.29 -2.28 -15.02
N PHE A 364 -0.51 -3.17 -15.62
CA PHE A 364 -0.79 -4.50 -15.08
C PHE A 364 0.45 -5.39 -14.83
N ILE A 365 1.60 -5.10 -15.46
CA ILE A 365 2.88 -5.78 -15.20
C ILE A 365 3.34 -5.56 -13.75
N GLY A 366 2.96 -4.45 -13.12
CA GLY A 366 3.30 -4.15 -11.73
C GLY A 366 2.84 -5.21 -10.73
N TYR A 367 1.73 -5.92 -11.00
CA TYR A 367 1.22 -7.01 -10.16
C TYR A 367 2.12 -8.25 -10.15
N LEU A 368 3.13 -8.33 -11.04
CA LEU A 368 4.17 -9.37 -11.02
C LEU A 368 5.17 -9.20 -9.87
N ALA A 369 5.25 -8.01 -9.27
CA ALA A 369 6.23 -7.69 -8.23
C ALA A 369 6.12 -8.67 -7.04
N PRO A 370 7.20 -9.40 -6.69
CA PRO A 370 7.16 -10.43 -5.66
C PRO A 370 7.32 -9.83 -4.25
N ILE A 371 6.48 -8.85 -3.90
CA ILE A 371 6.60 -8.00 -2.70
C ILE A 371 6.51 -8.84 -1.42
N ALA A 372 5.62 -9.83 -1.41
CA ALA A 372 5.44 -10.74 -0.28
C ALA A 372 6.70 -11.56 0.06
N THR A 373 7.72 -11.62 -0.82
CA THR A 373 9.02 -12.26 -0.53
C THR A 373 9.64 -11.68 0.73
N GLY A 374 9.63 -10.35 0.88
CA GLY A 374 10.19 -9.68 2.05
C GLY A 374 9.46 -10.06 3.33
N ALA A 375 8.12 -10.02 3.30
CA ALA A 375 7.28 -10.40 4.42
C ALA A 375 7.50 -11.86 4.85
N MET A 376 7.61 -12.78 3.88
CA MET A 376 7.85 -14.20 4.14
C MET A 376 9.22 -14.45 4.77
N LEU A 377 10.28 -13.87 4.21
CA LEU A 377 11.64 -14.05 4.72
C LEU A 377 11.77 -13.48 6.14
N ILE A 378 11.19 -12.31 6.42
CA ILE A 378 11.22 -11.73 7.77
C ILE A 378 10.47 -12.63 8.76
N THR A 379 9.30 -13.16 8.38
CA THR A 379 8.53 -14.07 9.24
C THR A 379 9.29 -15.35 9.58
N LEU A 380 10.04 -15.90 8.62
CA LEU A 380 10.72 -17.19 8.76
C LEU A 380 12.09 -17.09 9.43
N LEU A 381 12.78 -15.95 9.29
CA LEU A 381 14.17 -15.78 9.73
C LEU A 381 14.34 -14.82 10.92
N LEU A 382 13.35 -13.95 11.17
CA LEU A 382 13.37 -12.98 12.27
C LEU A 382 12.18 -13.23 13.20
N ASP A 383 11.06 -12.55 12.97
CA ASP A 383 9.88 -12.65 13.82
C ASP A 383 8.62 -12.09 13.16
N LEU A 384 7.48 -12.57 13.66
CA LEU A 384 6.15 -12.25 13.15
C LEU A 384 5.76 -10.77 13.31
N PRO A 385 5.93 -10.12 14.48
CA PRO A 385 5.54 -8.72 14.65
C PRO A 385 6.30 -7.76 13.71
N LEU A 386 7.60 -7.99 13.51
CA LEU A 386 8.42 -7.21 12.57
C LEU A 386 7.97 -7.39 11.12
N ALA A 387 7.54 -8.60 10.74
CA ALA A 387 7.05 -8.88 9.39
C ALA A 387 5.80 -8.06 9.06
N TYR A 388 4.86 -7.89 10.01
CA TYR A 388 3.67 -7.04 9.79
C TYR A 388 4.05 -5.57 9.58
N LEU A 389 4.95 -5.02 10.40
CA LEU A 389 5.43 -3.65 10.22
C LEU A 389 6.13 -3.47 8.87
N CYS A 390 7.02 -4.39 8.52
CA CYS A 390 7.72 -4.32 7.23
C CYS A 390 6.77 -4.49 6.04
N SER A 391 5.69 -5.28 6.18
CA SER A 391 4.65 -5.41 5.15
C SER A 391 3.90 -4.10 4.91
N PHE A 392 3.63 -3.34 5.98
CA PHE A 392 3.08 -1.99 5.84
C PHE A 392 4.08 -1.05 5.13
N LEU A 393 5.36 -1.09 5.49
CA LEU A 393 6.39 -0.31 4.78
C LEU A 393 6.51 -0.71 3.31
N PHE A 394 6.49 -2.00 2.99
CA PHE A 394 6.52 -2.50 1.61
C PHE A 394 5.28 -2.09 0.83
N SER A 395 4.11 -1.99 1.47
CA SER A 395 2.89 -1.45 0.86
C SER A 395 3.05 0.02 0.47
N VAL A 396 3.59 0.86 1.35
CA VAL A 396 3.89 2.26 1.04
C VAL A 396 4.96 2.39 -0.05
N LEU A 397 5.99 1.54 -0.04
CA LEU A 397 7.01 1.55 -1.08
C LEU A 397 6.44 1.10 -2.43
N ALA A 398 5.59 0.07 -2.45
CA ALA A 398 4.97 -0.44 -3.66
C ALA A 398 4.04 0.59 -4.31
N SER A 399 3.26 1.34 -3.51
CA SER A 399 2.40 2.39 -4.02
C SER A 399 3.16 3.57 -4.64
N ILE A 400 4.43 3.79 -4.29
CA ILE A 400 5.26 4.82 -4.93
C ILE A 400 6.08 4.24 -6.09
N ILE A 401 6.76 3.12 -5.88
CA ILE A 401 7.74 2.57 -6.84
C ILE A 401 7.05 2.03 -8.09
N LEU A 402 5.90 1.35 -7.94
CA LEU A 402 5.19 0.74 -9.07
C LEU A 402 4.21 1.72 -9.74
N ASN A 403 4.05 2.92 -9.19
CA ASN A 403 3.17 3.92 -9.76
C ASN A 403 3.74 4.46 -11.09
N GLN A 404 2.93 4.36 -12.16
CA GLN A 404 3.23 4.95 -13.47
C GLN A 404 2.40 6.21 -13.74
N ARG A 405 1.36 6.48 -12.95
CA ARG A 405 0.52 7.66 -13.12
C ARG A 405 1.23 8.85 -12.51
N GLN A 406 1.59 9.84 -13.33
CA GLN A 406 2.27 11.05 -12.87
C GLN A 406 1.37 11.96 -12.01
N SER A 407 0.04 11.79 -12.09
CA SER A 407 -0.95 12.63 -11.41
C SER A 407 -1.06 12.42 -9.90
N GLU A 408 -0.59 11.28 -9.38
CA GLU A 408 -0.72 10.92 -7.96
C GLU A 408 0.63 10.48 -7.41
N MET A 409 0.95 10.84 -6.16
CA MET A 409 2.18 10.39 -5.51
C MET A 409 2.13 8.91 -5.09
N PHE A 410 0.92 8.41 -4.78
CA PHE A 410 0.70 7.07 -4.25
C PHE A 410 -0.40 6.36 -5.04
N ASP A 411 -0.05 5.26 -5.69
CA ASP A 411 -1.04 4.36 -6.28
C ASP A 411 -1.62 3.43 -5.20
N PHE A 412 -2.87 3.71 -4.80
CA PHE A 412 -3.56 2.93 -3.78
C PHE A 412 -3.72 1.45 -4.18
N GLN A 413 -3.87 1.13 -5.48
CA GLN A 413 -4.10 -0.24 -5.94
C GLN A 413 -2.88 -1.12 -5.68
N PHE A 414 -1.69 -0.64 -6.05
CA PHE A 414 -0.44 -1.36 -5.77
C PHE A 414 -0.14 -1.44 -4.28
N GLY A 415 -0.40 -0.36 -3.52
CA GLY A 415 -0.23 -0.37 -2.07
C GLY A 415 -1.13 -1.39 -1.38
N PHE A 416 -2.42 -1.42 -1.73
CA PHE A 416 -3.37 -2.37 -1.17
C PHE A 416 -3.05 -3.81 -1.56
N PHE A 417 -2.74 -4.07 -2.83
CA PHE A 417 -2.30 -5.38 -3.32
C PHE A 417 -1.07 -5.89 -2.55
N ALA A 418 -0.05 -5.04 -2.37
CA ALA A 418 1.16 -5.37 -1.62
C ALA A 418 0.88 -5.72 -0.16
N LEU A 419 -0.03 -4.99 0.49
CA LEU A 419 -0.43 -5.24 1.87
C LEU A 419 -1.16 -6.58 2.00
N VAL A 420 -2.17 -6.81 1.15
CA VAL A 420 -3.00 -8.04 1.17
C VAL A 420 -2.14 -9.27 0.91
N THR A 421 -1.30 -9.25 -0.13
CA THR A 421 -0.42 -10.37 -0.48
C THR A 421 0.59 -10.67 0.61
N SER A 422 1.19 -9.62 1.21
CA SER A 422 2.14 -9.78 2.33
C SER A 422 1.47 -10.39 3.56
N PHE A 423 0.26 -9.93 3.92
CA PHE A 423 -0.47 -10.45 5.07
C PHE A 423 -0.95 -11.89 4.82
N ALA A 424 -1.46 -12.19 3.62
CA ALA A 424 -1.83 -13.55 3.23
C ALA A 424 -0.63 -14.51 3.34
N ALA A 425 0.56 -14.05 2.95
CA ALA A 425 1.79 -14.81 3.08
C ALA A 425 2.15 -15.05 4.56
N ILE A 426 2.09 -14.02 5.41
CA ILE A 426 2.36 -14.11 6.85
C ILE A 426 1.42 -15.11 7.53
N PHE A 427 0.11 -15.01 7.28
CA PHE A 427 -0.87 -15.93 7.87
C PHE A 427 -0.67 -17.37 7.43
N ALA A 428 -0.29 -17.60 6.17
CA ALA A 428 -0.06 -18.93 5.65
C ALA A 428 1.19 -19.62 6.25
N ILE A 429 2.20 -18.85 6.66
CA ILE A 429 3.48 -19.39 7.17
C ILE A 429 3.69 -19.24 8.67
N HIS A 430 2.75 -18.64 9.41
CA HIS A 430 2.89 -18.37 10.85
C HIS A 430 3.29 -19.61 11.69
N ARG A 431 2.99 -20.83 11.20
CA ARG A 431 3.43 -22.11 11.81
C ARG A 431 4.13 -23.03 10.80
N ALA A 432 4.93 -22.48 9.91
CA ALA A 432 5.62 -23.26 8.88
C ALA A 432 6.70 -24.17 9.50
N SER A 433 6.39 -25.47 9.57
CA SER A 433 7.35 -26.53 9.93
C SER A 433 7.77 -27.40 8.74
N GLN A 434 7.14 -27.24 7.57
CA GLN A 434 7.42 -28.02 6.36
C GLN A 434 7.55 -27.13 5.12
N ARG A 435 8.37 -27.57 4.15
CA ARG A 435 8.53 -26.87 2.85
C ARG A 435 7.21 -26.79 2.07
N SER A 436 6.32 -27.77 2.24
CA SER A 436 4.96 -27.75 1.67
C SER A 436 4.14 -26.54 2.13
N THR A 437 4.41 -25.99 3.32
CA THR A 437 3.76 -24.77 3.82
C THR A 437 4.15 -23.55 3.00
N LEU A 438 5.38 -23.49 2.45
CA LEU A 438 5.78 -22.41 1.55
C LEU A 438 5.00 -22.43 0.24
N LEU A 439 4.73 -23.62 -0.30
CA LEU A 439 3.89 -23.77 -1.49
C LEU A 439 2.43 -23.36 -1.22
N LYS A 440 1.88 -23.73 -0.06
CA LYS A 440 0.55 -23.28 0.38
C LYS A 440 0.49 -21.74 0.51
N ALA A 441 1.54 -21.12 1.04
CA ALA A 441 1.63 -19.67 1.10
C ALA A 441 1.64 -19.02 -0.29
N GLY A 442 2.36 -19.62 -1.26
CA GLY A 442 2.29 -19.22 -2.67
C GLY A 442 0.87 -19.22 -3.23
N ILE A 443 0.11 -20.30 -3.00
CA ILE A 443 -1.29 -20.41 -3.43
C ILE A 443 -2.16 -19.33 -2.77
N MET A 444 -1.95 -19.07 -1.47
CA MET A 444 -2.68 -18.02 -0.75
C MET A 444 -2.36 -16.62 -1.28
N ILE A 445 -1.10 -16.33 -1.62
CA ILE A 445 -0.70 -15.08 -2.26
C ILE A 445 -1.41 -14.93 -3.61
N CYS A 446 -1.42 -15.98 -4.44
CA CYS A 446 -2.11 -15.95 -5.74
C CYS A 446 -3.61 -15.69 -5.57
N LEU A 447 -4.27 -16.40 -4.64
CA LEU A 447 -5.71 -16.29 -4.41
C LEU A 447 -6.10 -14.91 -3.88
N PHE A 448 -5.44 -14.44 -2.81
CA PHE A 448 -5.76 -13.15 -2.19
C PHE A 448 -5.30 -11.96 -3.02
N GLY A 449 -4.19 -12.11 -3.76
CA GLY A 449 -3.76 -11.14 -4.77
C GLY A 449 -4.81 -10.97 -5.86
N ALA A 450 -5.25 -12.07 -6.47
CA ALA A 450 -6.31 -12.07 -7.48
C ALA A 450 -7.62 -11.47 -6.94
N LEU A 451 -8.03 -11.87 -5.72
CA LEU A 451 -9.22 -11.35 -5.08
C LEU A 451 -9.13 -9.84 -4.82
N SER A 452 -7.97 -9.33 -4.39
CA SER A 452 -7.76 -7.90 -4.14
C SER A 452 -7.87 -7.07 -5.42
N ILE A 453 -7.26 -7.53 -6.52
CA ILE A 453 -7.34 -6.88 -7.83
C ILE A 453 -8.78 -6.87 -8.32
N PHE A 454 -9.44 -8.03 -8.25
CA PHE A 454 -10.83 -8.16 -8.69
C PHE A 454 -11.76 -7.26 -7.86
N ALA A 455 -11.62 -7.24 -6.54
CA ALA A 455 -12.41 -6.39 -5.66
C ALA A 455 -12.22 -4.89 -5.94
N LEU A 456 -10.97 -4.44 -6.11
CA LEU A 456 -10.69 -3.04 -6.45
C LEU A 456 -11.27 -2.65 -7.80
N GLN A 457 -11.19 -3.53 -8.81
CA GLN A 457 -11.77 -3.28 -10.12
C GLN A 457 -13.30 -3.19 -10.10
N LEU A 458 -13.98 -4.00 -9.28
CA LEU A 458 -15.42 -3.89 -9.10
C LEU A 458 -15.84 -2.54 -8.48
N ILE A 459 -14.97 -1.95 -7.65
CA ILE A 459 -15.23 -0.66 -6.99
C ILE A 459 -14.96 0.51 -7.93
N ASP A 460 -13.85 0.48 -8.67
CA ASP A 460 -13.33 1.62 -9.45
C ASP A 460 -14.22 1.96 -10.66
N ASN A 461 -14.94 0.98 -11.22
CA ASN A 461 -15.97 1.14 -12.27
C ASN A 461 -15.59 2.02 -13.49
N GLN A 462 -14.29 2.26 -13.75
CA GLN A 462 -13.77 2.99 -14.91
C GLN A 462 -12.78 2.13 -15.73
N ASP A 463 -12.78 2.32 -17.05
CA ASP A 463 -11.78 2.03 -18.10
C ASP A 463 -11.01 0.69 -18.16
N TRP A 464 -11.23 -0.25 -17.24
CA TRP A 464 -10.59 -1.57 -17.31
C TRP A 464 -11.36 -2.48 -18.27
N THR A 465 -10.76 -2.74 -19.43
CA THR A 465 -11.23 -3.79 -20.34
C THR A 465 -11.11 -5.17 -19.70
N GLN A 466 -11.96 -6.12 -20.09
CA GLN A 466 -11.86 -7.52 -19.65
C GLN A 466 -10.46 -8.10 -19.87
N THR A 467 -9.79 -7.67 -20.94
CA THR A 467 -8.43 -8.07 -21.29
C THR A 467 -7.39 -7.58 -20.29
N SER A 468 -7.43 -6.30 -19.88
CA SER A 468 -6.52 -5.74 -18.86
C SER A 468 -6.70 -6.41 -17.49
N THR A 469 -7.94 -6.74 -17.12
CA THR A 469 -8.24 -7.50 -15.90
C THR A 469 -7.62 -8.89 -15.95
N LEU A 470 -7.81 -9.60 -17.05
CA LEU A 470 -7.26 -10.95 -17.20
C LEU A 470 -5.73 -10.96 -17.13
N TYR A 471 -5.06 -9.96 -17.73
CA TYR A 471 -3.62 -9.81 -17.61
C TYR A 471 -3.19 -9.48 -16.19
N ALA A 472 -3.84 -8.54 -15.49
CA ALA A 472 -3.50 -8.22 -14.10
C ALA A 472 -3.64 -9.44 -13.17
N LEU A 473 -4.72 -10.23 -13.34
CA LEU A 473 -4.89 -11.49 -12.61
C LEU A 473 -3.77 -12.50 -12.95
N GLY A 474 -3.44 -12.64 -14.23
CA GLY A 474 -2.35 -13.51 -14.69
C GLY A 474 -0.99 -13.12 -14.10
N PHE A 475 -0.65 -11.83 -14.12
CA PHE A 475 0.59 -11.32 -13.54
C PHE A 475 0.61 -11.44 -12.01
N SER A 476 -0.52 -11.24 -11.33
CA SER A 476 -0.64 -11.49 -9.88
C SER A 476 -0.36 -12.95 -9.53
N VAL A 477 -0.95 -13.90 -10.27
CA VAL A 477 -0.69 -15.33 -10.06
C VAL A 477 0.78 -15.67 -10.35
N ALA A 478 1.34 -15.16 -11.44
CA ALA A 478 2.76 -15.32 -11.75
C ALA A 478 3.66 -14.72 -10.64
N GLY A 479 3.29 -13.56 -10.08
CA GLY A 479 4.00 -12.90 -8.99
C GLY A 479 3.97 -13.69 -7.68
N GLY A 480 2.85 -14.33 -7.35
CA GLY A 480 2.74 -15.25 -6.20
C GLY A 480 3.59 -16.51 -6.35
N LEU A 481 3.63 -17.09 -7.56
CA LEU A 481 4.53 -18.21 -7.87
C LEU A 481 6.00 -17.79 -7.80
N LEU A 482 6.35 -16.64 -8.38
CA LEU A 482 7.69 -16.07 -8.33
C LEU A 482 8.15 -15.81 -6.89
N THR A 483 7.26 -15.28 -6.04
CA THR A 483 7.51 -15.09 -4.60
C THR A 483 7.91 -16.41 -3.94
N THR A 484 7.19 -17.49 -4.22
CA THR A 484 7.47 -18.81 -3.66
C THR A 484 8.85 -19.33 -4.09
N ILE A 485 9.17 -19.20 -5.38
CA ILE A 485 10.47 -19.59 -5.93
C ILE A 485 11.60 -18.79 -5.28
N LEU A 486 11.45 -17.47 -5.16
CA LEU A 486 12.44 -16.60 -4.54
C LEU A 486 12.66 -16.94 -3.07
N VAL A 487 11.61 -17.16 -2.30
CA VAL A 487 11.74 -17.53 -0.88
C VAL A 487 12.46 -18.87 -0.73
N ILE A 488 12.12 -19.89 -1.53
CA ILE A 488 12.77 -21.20 -1.50
C ILE A 488 14.26 -21.08 -1.90
N GLY A 489 14.58 -20.26 -2.90
CA GLY A 489 15.95 -20.06 -3.37
C GLY A 489 16.82 -19.22 -2.43
N LEU A 490 16.24 -18.19 -1.81
CA LEU A 490 16.98 -17.24 -0.97
C LEU A 490 17.12 -17.72 0.48
N MET A 491 16.17 -18.49 1.02
CA MET A 491 16.20 -18.92 2.41
C MET A 491 17.50 -19.69 2.79
N PRO A 492 17.97 -20.70 2.02
CA PRO A 492 19.23 -21.38 2.34
C PRO A 492 20.44 -20.44 2.36
N PHE A 493 20.45 -19.42 1.49
CA PHE A 493 21.51 -18.41 1.47
C PHE A 493 21.55 -17.62 2.78
N PHE A 494 20.38 -17.21 3.30
CA PHE A 494 20.30 -16.53 4.59
C PHE A 494 20.69 -17.42 5.77
N GLU A 495 20.21 -18.67 5.79
CA GLU A 495 20.55 -19.65 6.84
C GLU A 495 22.06 -19.87 6.94
N VAL A 496 22.73 -20.07 5.81
CA VAL A 496 24.18 -20.30 5.76
C VAL A 496 24.98 -19.04 6.09
N THR A 497 24.63 -17.90 5.49
CA THR A 497 25.38 -16.64 5.63
C THR A 497 25.30 -16.07 7.04
N PHE A 498 24.11 -16.11 7.65
CA PHE A 498 23.88 -15.58 8.99
C PHE A 498 23.95 -16.64 10.09
N GLY A 499 24.09 -17.92 9.73
CA GLY A 499 24.15 -19.04 10.67
C GLY A 499 22.85 -19.21 11.47
N ILE A 500 21.72 -18.81 10.90
CA ILE A 500 20.41 -18.85 11.54
C ILE A 500 19.81 -20.24 11.36
N LEU A 501 19.32 -20.79 12.47
CA LEU A 501 18.67 -22.08 12.50
C LEU A 501 17.16 -21.91 12.44
N SER A 502 16.60 -21.99 11.22
CA SER A 502 15.15 -21.89 11.02
C SER A 502 14.42 -23.14 11.53
N ALA A 503 13.13 -22.99 11.82
CA ALA A 503 12.27 -24.13 12.18
C ALA A 503 12.24 -25.21 11.07
N LEU A 504 12.26 -24.78 9.80
CA LEU A 504 12.33 -25.68 8.65
C LEU A 504 13.63 -26.50 8.63
N LYS A 505 14.76 -25.86 8.93
CA LYS A 505 16.05 -26.55 9.01
C LYS A 505 16.11 -27.51 10.19
N LEU A 506 15.51 -27.17 11.34
CA LEU A 506 15.36 -28.07 12.48
C LEU A 506 14.54 -29.32 12.12
N VAL A 507 13.41 -29.14 11.44
CA VAL A 507 12.59 -30.27 10.98
C VAL A 507 13.36 -31.14 9.98
N GLU A 508 14.13 -30.55 9.06
CA GLU A 508 15.00 -31.31 8.15
C GLU A 508 16.03 -32.16 8.90
N LEU A 509 16.68 -31.59 9.92
CA LEU A 509 17.66 -32.29 10.76
C LEU A 509 17.04 -33.32 11.70
N SER A 510 15.73 -33.24 11.97
CA SER A 510 14.99 -34.24 12.75
C SER A 510 14.70 -35.54 11.97
N ASN A 511 14.90 -35.53 10.65
CA ASN A 511 14.61 -36.68 9.80
C ASN A 511 15.62 -37.82 10.04
N PRO A 512 15.18 -39.04 10.42
CA PRO A 512 16.08 -40.18 10.66
C PRO A 512 16.93 -40.58 9.46
N ASN A 513 16.56 -40.17 8.24
CA ASN A 513 17.35 -40.40 7.04
C ASN A 513 18.57 -39.48 6.91
N HIS A 514 18.70 -38.45 7.76
CA HIS A 514 19.89 -37.61 7.78
C HIS A 514 21.12 -38.48 8.09
N PRO A 515 22.23 -38.39 7.32
CA PRO A 515 23.34 -39.34 7.41
C PRO A 515 23.90 -39.56 8.82
N LEU A 516 24.07 -38.48 9.60
CA LEU A 516 24.54 -38.60 10.99
C LEU A 516 23.51 -39.25 11.92
N LEU A 517 22.23 -38.94 11.76
CA LEU A 517 21.20 -39.51 12.63
C LEU A 517 20.97 -40.99 12.29
N ARG A 518 21.04 -41.33 11.00
CA ARG A 518 21.05 -42.72 10.53
C ARG A 518 22.26 -43.48 11.10
N LYS A 519 23.44 -42.87 11.10
CA LYS A 519 24.66 -43.45 11.71
C LYS A 519 24.44 -43.75 13.20
N LEU A 520 23.91 -42.80 13.96
CA LEU A 520 23.57 -43.01 15.38
C LEU A 520 22.61 -44.18 15.57
N LEU A 521 21.55 -44.24 14.76
CA LEU A 521 20.55 -45.30 14.79
C LEU A 521 21.15 -46.68 14.50
N THR A 522 22.07 -46.78 13.53
CA THR A 522 22.62 -48.07 13.08
C THR A 522 23.82 -48.54 13.89
N GLU A 523 24.69 -47.64 14.34
CA GLU A 523 25.94 -48.00 15.04
C GLU A 523 25.78 -48.01 16.56
N THR A 524 24.86 -47.21 17.11
CA THR A 524 24.64 -47.04 18.56
C THR A 524 23.14 -46.96 18.88
N PRO A 525 22.35 -48.04 18.68
CA PRO A 525 20.90 -48.00 18.82
C PRO A 525 20.42 -47.65 20.24
N GLY A 526 21.19 -48.01 21.27
CA GLY A 526 20.87 -47.66 22.66
C GLY A 526 21.02 -46.18 22.94
N THR A 527 22.11 -45.57 22.44
CA THR A 527 22.29 -44.11 22.45
C THR A 527 21.24 -43.41 21.59
N TYR A 528 20.83 -43.95 20.44
CA TYR A 528 19.74 -43.37 19.66
C TYR A 528 18.43 -43.32 20.46
N HIS A 529 18.06 -44.42 21.12
CA HIS A 529 16.87 -44.46 21.96
C HIS A 529 16.96 -43.44 23.10
N HIS A 530 18.10 -43.37 23.79
CA HIS A 530 18.41 -42.32 24.76
C HIS A 530 18.17 -40.91 24.22
N SER A 531 18.82 -40.56 23.13
CA SER A 531 18.71 -39.24 22.51
C SER A 531 17.27 -38.85 22.12
N VAL A 532 16.44 -39.82 21.70
CA VAL A 532 15.03 -39.57 21.41
C VAL A 532 14.23 -39.28 22.68
N MET A 533 14.47 -40.02 23.76
CA MET A 533 13.80 -39.80 25.04
C MET A 533 14.18 -38.46 25.66
N VAL A 534 15.48 -38.13 25.65
CA VAL A 534 15.99 -36.81 26.05
C VAL A 534 15.38 -35.70 25.20
N GLY A 535 15.20 -35.94 23.89
CA GLY A 535 14.54 -35.01 22.98
C GLY A 535 13.10 -34.68 23.39
N ASN A 536 12.31 -35.69 23.76
CA ASN A 536 10.93 -35.49 24.21
C ASN A 536 10.86 -34.75 25.55
N LEU A 537 11.73 -35.12 26.49
CA LEU A 537 11.81 -34.49 27.82
C LEU A 537 12.23 -33.02 27.72
N SER A 538 13.27 -32.74 26.94
CA SER A 538 13.82 -31.40 26.77
C SER A 538 12.92 -30.49 25.94
N GLU A 539 12.17 -31.01 24.95
CA GLU A 539 11.16 -30.25 24.21
C GLU A 539 10.08 -29.74 25.16
N ALA A 540 9.45 -30.63 25.93
CA ALA A 540 8.39 -30.28 26.87
C ALA A 540 8.86 -29.25 27.91
N ALA A 541 10.03 -29.48 28.51
CA ALA A 541 10.60 -28.59 29.52
C ALA A 541 10.94 -27.21 28.95
N ALA A 542 11.48 -27.14 27.73
CA ALA A 542 11.81 -25.87 27.09
C ALA A 542 10.56 -25.08 26.69
N GLU A 543 9.52 -25.74 26.15
CA GLU A 543 8.26 -25.08 25.82
C GLU A 543 7.58 -24.49 27.06
N ALA A 544 7.62 -25.20 28.20
CA ALA A 544 7.01 -24.74 29.44
C ALA A 544 7.61 -23.43 29.99
N ILE A 545 8.88 -23.13 29.67
CA ILE A 545 9.55 -21.88 30.04
C ILE A 545 9.61 -20.85 28.90
N GLY A 546 9.00 -21.14 27.75
CA GLY A 546 9.03 -20.27 26.56
C GLY A 546 10.36 -20.27 25.81
N ALA A 547 11.22 -21.26 26.03
CA ALA A 547 12.45 -21.49 25.27
C ALA A 547 12.17 -22.28 23.97
N ASN A 548 13.18 -22.47 23.11
CA ASN A 548 13.00 -23.14 21.83
C ASN A 548 12.95 -24.67 21.97
N GLY A 549 11.76 -25.23 22.17
CA GLY A 549 11.54 -26.69 22.31
C GLY A 549 11.99 -27.51 21.11
N LEU A 550 11.73 -27.05 19.89
CA LEU A 550 12.16 -27.74 18.67
C LEU A 550 13.70 -27.83 18.57
N LEU A 551 14.41 -26.78 18.98
CA LEU A 551 15.87 -26.79 19.08
C LEU A 551 16.34 -27.80 20.13
N CYS A 552 15.72 -27.86 21.32
CA CYS A 552 16.04 -28.85 22.34
C CYS A 552 15.85 -30.29 21.84
N ARG A 553 14.72 -30.58 21.17
CA ARG A 553 14.45 -31.90 20.60
C ARG A 553 15.53 -32.32 19.62
N VAL A 554 15.78 -31.48 18.61
CA VAL A 554 16.71 -31.81 17.53
C VAL A 554 18.15 -31.79 18.05
N GLY A 555 18.50 -30.87 18.95
CA GLY A 555 19.80 -30.84 19.64
C GLY A 555 20.06 -32.14 20.39
N SER A 556 19.06 -32.65 21.09
CA SER A 556 19.13 -33.94 21.80
C SER A 556 19.37 -35.11 20.86
N TYR A 557 18.85 -35.09 19.63
CA TYR A 557 19.14 -36.17 18.66
C TYR A 557 20.63 -36.30 18.31
N TYR A 558 21.39 -35.20 18.40
CA TYR A 558 22.79 -35.15 18.02
C TYR A 558 23.77 -34.98 19.19
N HIS A 559 23.29 -34.71 20.42
CA HIS A 559 24.15 -34.39 21.56
C HIS A 559 25.23 -35.45 21.81
N ASP A 560 24.86 -36.71 21.62
CA ASP A 560 25.67 -37.88 21.92
C ASP A 560 26.31 -38.55 20.68
N ILE A 561 26.29 -37.89 19.52
CA ILE A 561 26.77 -38.49 18.25
C ILE A 561 28.24 -38.95 18.31
N GLY A 562 29.05 -38.35 19.19
CA GLY A 562 30.44 -38.75 19.39
C GLY A 562 30.62 -40.16 19.95
N LYS A 563 29.61 -40.72 20.64
CA LYS A 563 29.63 -42.09 21.16
C LYS A 563 29.79 -43.13 20.03
N THR A 564 29.41 -42.79 18.80
CA THR A 564 29.61 -43.63 17.61
C THR A 564 31.09 -43.93 17.31
N LYS A 565 32.07 -43.13 17.80
CA LYS A 565 33.49 -43.49 17.64
C LYS A 565 33.87 -44.74 18.42
N ARG A 566 33.27 -44.96 19.59
CA ARG A 566 33.61 -46.05 20.52
C ARG A 566 32.36 -46.62 21.20
N PRO A 567 31.42 -47.22 20.44
CA PRO A 567 30.10 -47.62 20.95
C PRO A 567 30.13 -48.49 22.21
N SER A 568 31.02 -49.49 22.24
CA SER A 568 31.09 -50.50 23.30
C SER A 568 31.51 -49.97 24.67
N TYR A 569 32.04 -48.75 24.76
CA TYR A 569 32.43 -48.11 26.02
C TYR A 569 31.27 -47.36 26.69
N PHE A 570 30.09 -47.30 26.07
CA PHE A 570 28.91 -46.65 26.65
C PHE A 570 27.87 -47.70 27.02
N ILE A 571 27.43 -47.69 28.28
CA ILE A 571 26.64 -48.77 28.91
C ILE A 571 25.32 -49.03 28.17
N GLU A 572 24.70 -47.98 27.62
CA GLU A 572 23.45 -48.09 26.87
C GLU A 572 23.58 -48.88 25.56
N ASN A 573 24.80 -49.07 25.04
CA ASN A 573 25.07 -49.86 23.83
C ASN A 573 25.66 -51.25 24.13
N GLN A 574 25.88 -51.59 25.39
CA GLN A 574 26.45 -52.89 25.78
C GLN A 574 25.34 -53.95 25.84
N ASN A 575 25.27 -54.80 24.82
CA ASN A 575 24.33 -55.93 24.76
C ASN A 575 25.06 -57.24 25.04
N ASN A 576 24.75 -57.89 26.16
CA ASN A 576 25.30 -59.20 26.55
C ASN A 576 26.84 -59.29 26.47
N MET A 577 27.52 -58.21 26.86
CA MET A 577 28.97 -58.16 26.94
C MET A 577 29.42 -57.65 28.32
N GLU A 578 30.62 -58.05 28.75
CA GLU A 578 31.25 -57.48 29.93
C GLU A 578 31.65 -56.02 29.68
N ASN A 579 31.60 -55.19 30.71
CA ASN A 579 31.89 -53.77 30.58
C ASN A 579 33.40 -53.56 30.34
N PRO A 580 33.82 -52.99 29.19
CA PRO A 580 35.25 -52.79 28.90
C PRO A 580 35.97 -51.92 29.94
N HIS A 581 35.23 -51.05 30.64
CA HIS A 581 35.75 -50.19 31.71
C HIS A 581 36.24 -50.96 32.95
N ASP A 582 35.91 -52.24 33.08
CA ASP A 582 36.39 -53.09 34.19
C ASP A 582 37.85 -53.54 33.99
N PHE A 583 38.33 -53.54 32.74
CA PHE A 583 39.65 -54.06 32.36
C PHE A 583 40.67 -52.97 31.99
N ILE A 584 40.31 -51.70 32.12
CA ILE A 584 41.17 -50.57 31.77
C ILE A 584 41.36 -49.59 32.92
N ASP A 585 42.44 -48.81 32.86
CA ASP A 585 42.74 -47.77 33.83
C ASP A 585 41.63 -46.70 33.88
N PRO A 586 41.24 -46.20 35.07
CA PRO A 586 40.20 -45.19 35.19
C PRO A 586 40.52 -43.87 34.47
N LYS A 587 41.78 -43.46 34.34
CA LYS A 587 42.16 -42.27 33.56
C LYS A 587 41.91 -42.49 32.07
N LEU A 588 42.17 -43.70 31.56
CA LEU A 588 41.83 -44.06 30.18
C LEU A 588 40.32 -44.08 29.96
N SER A 589 39.57 -44.65 30.91
CA SER A 589 38.10 -44.63 30.91
C SER A 589 37.55 -43.21 30.84
N LYS A 590 38.07 -42.32 31.70
CA LYS A 590 37.74 -40.89 31.70
C LYS A 590 38.05 -40.23 30.36
N SER A 591 39.23 -40.47 29.77
CA SER A 591 39.59 -39.90 28.48
C SER A 591 38.65 -40.37 27.34
N ILE A 592 38.22 -41.64 27.36
CA ILE A 592 37.25 -42.16 26.39
C ILE A 592 35.89 -41.50 26.54
N ILE A 593 35.39 -41.39 27.78
CA ILE A 593 34.08 -40.81 28.05
C ILE A 593 34.09 -39.32 27.71
N ILE A 594 35.03 -38.53 28.20
CA ILE A 594 35.05 -37.09 27.93
C ILE A 594 35.22 -36.78 26.44
N ALA A 595 35.93 -37.63 25.69
CA ALA A 595 36.14 -37.41 24.27
C ALA A 595 34.84 -37.38 23.45
N HIS A 596 33.72 -37.99 23.89
CA HIS A 596 32.51 -38.06 23.07
C HIS A 596 31.93 -36.67 22.74
N ALA A 597 31.98 -35.71 23.67
CA ALA A 597 31.48 -34.36 23.42
C ALA A 597 32.29 -33.68 22.30
N ARG A 598 33.63 -33.71 22.41
CA ARG A 598 34.53 -33.17 21.38
C ARG A 598 34.41 -33.92 20.05
N ASP A 599 34.44 -35.25 20.08
CA ASP A 599 34.32 -36.11 18.90
C ASP A 599 32.99 -35.87 18.18
N GLY A 600 31.92 -35.63 18.94
CA GLY A 600 30.60 -35.29 18.41
C GLY A 600 30.61 -33.94 17.70
N VAL A 601 31.18 -32.90 18.32
CA VAL A 601 31.31 -31.57 17.71
C VAL A 601 32.14 -31.62 16.43
N GLU A 602 33.24 -32.38 16.41
CA GLU A 602 34.07 -32.57 15.21
C GLU A 602 33.26 -33.21 14.06
N MET A 603 32.53 -34.31 14.33
CA MET A 603 31.64 -34.92 13.33
C MET A 603 30.56 -33.95 12.85
N GLN A 604 29.93 -33.21 13.76
CA GLN A 604 28.89 -32.27 13.37
C GLN A 604 29.44 -31.10 12.53
N LYS A 605 30.70 -30.68 12.74
CA LYS A 605 31.39 -29.70 11.86
C LYS A 605 31.60 -30.26 10.45
N GLU A 606 32.01 -31.52 10.33
CA GLU A 606 32.21 -32.19 9.04
C GLU A 606 30.91 -32.25 8.21
N TYR A 607 29.78 -32.55 8.86
CA TYR A 607 28.46 -32.58 8.24
C TYR A 607 27.78 -31.20 8.15
N LYS A 608 28.49 -30.12 8.48
CA LYS A 608 28.01 -28.73 8.39
C LYS A 608 26.73 -28.49 9.20
N LEU A 609 26.60 -29.12 10.38
CA LEU A 609 25.46 -28.85 11.24
C LEU A 609 25.52 -27.41 11.78
N PRO A 610 24.37 -26.75 11.96
CA PRO A 610 24.27 -25.41 12.52
C PRO A 610 24.93 -25.28 13.88
N LYS A 611 25.46 -24.09 14.18
CA LYS A 611 26.15 -23.82 15.45
C LYS A 611 25.33 -24.19 16.70
N PRO A 612 24.03 -23.84 16.82
CA PRO A 612 23.27 -24.17 18.03
C PRO A 612 23.20 -25.67 18.35
N ILE A 613 23.16 -26.56 17.33
CA ILE A 613 23.17 -28.01 17.54
C ILE A 613 24.54 -28.50 18.04
N ARG A 614 25.61 -27.94 17.48
CA ARG A 614 26.99 -28.23 17.90
C ARG A 614 27.26 -27.75 19.32
N ASP A 615 26.77 -26.57 19.65
CA ASP A 615 26.90 -25.98 20.98
C ASP A 615 26.21 -26.86 22.03
N ILE A 616 25.01 -27.41 21.74
CA ILE A 616 24.35 -28.37 22.64
C ILE A 616 25.21 -29.63 22.84
N ALA A 617 25.76 -30.20 21.77
CA ALA A 617 26.63 -31.37 21.89
C ALA A 617 27.93 -31.10 22.67
N GLU A 618 28.49 -29.89 22.55
CA GLU A 618 29.68 -29.49 23.32
C GLU A 618 29.36 -29.24 24.80
N GLN A 619 28.18 -28.65 25.09
CA GLN A 619 27.86 -28.03 26.38
C GLN A 619 26.93 -28.85 27.29
N HIS A 620 26.27 -29.91 26.80
CA HIS A 620 25.25 -30.62 27.58
C HIS A 620 25.77 -31.19 28.92
N HIS A 621 27.05 -31.55 28.99
CA HIS A 621 27.71 -31.91 30.25
C HIS A 621 28.37 -30.74 30.99
N GLY A 622 28.53 -29.57 30.36
CA GLY A 622 29.24 -28.42 30.93
C GLY A 622 30.63 -28.80 31.42
N THR A 623 30.90 -28.46 32.69
CA THR A 623 32.13 -28.81 33.40
C THR A 623 31.87 -29.80 34.54
N THR A 624 30.85 -30.66 34.39
CA THR A 624 30.46 -31.64 35.42
C THR A 624 31.57 -32.65 35.73
N PHE A 625 31.52 -33.20 36.93
CA PHE A 625 32.53 -34.10 37.49
C PHE A 625 32.18 -35.58 37.28
N LEU A 626 33.13 -36.37 36.79
CA LEU A 626 32.97 -37.82 36.57
C LEU A 626 33.21 -38.61 37.87
N HIS A 627 32.24 -38.59 38.78
CA HIS A 627 32.30 -39.20 40.10
C HIS A 627 32.81 -40.65 40.12
N TYR A 628 32.24 -41.54 39.30
CA TYR A 628 32.53 -42.97 39.35
C TYR A 628 34.00 -43.29 39.07
N PHE A 629 34.57 -42.69 38.02
CA PHE A 629 35.94 -42.97 37.59
C PHE A 629 36.97 -42.30 38.49
N TYR A 630 36.67 -41.14 39.07
CA TYR A 630 37.52 -40.52 40.09
C TYR A 630 37.64 -41.42 41.33
N HIS A 631 36.51 -41.88 41.90
CA HIS A 631 36.55 -42.76 43.07
C HIS A 631 37.11 -44.15 42.76
N LYS A 632 36.99 -44.63 41.52
CA LYS A 632 37.68 -45.86 41.07
C LYS A 632 39.20 -45.64 41.02
N ALA A 633 39.66 -44.50 40.49
CA ALA A 633 41.07 -44.15 40.47
C ALA A 633 41.65 -44.00 41.89
N LEU A 634 40.91 -43.34 42.78
CA LEU A 634 41.33 -43.13 44.17
C LEU A 634 41.48 -44.46 44.92
N ARG A 635 40.50 -45.36 44.80
CA ARG A 635 40.59 -46.70 45.40
C ARG A 635 41.77 -47.51 44.86
N LEU A 636 42.04 -47.45 43.56
CA LEU A 636 43.21 -48.14 42.98
C LEU A 636 44.53 -47.55 43.50
N ALA A 637 44.63 -46.22 43.67
CA ALA A 637 45.81 -45.59 44.24
C ALA A 637 46.01 -45.99 45.72
N GLU A 638 44.93 -46.03 46.50
CA GLU A 638 44.91 -46.51 47.89
C GLU A 638 45.34 -47.98 47.99
N GLU A 639 44.80 -48.86 47.13
CA GLU A 639 45.14 -50.29 47.07
C GLU A 639 46.61 -50.53 46.68
N GLN A 640 47.18 -49.66 45.85
CA GLN A 640 48.59 -49.70 45.43
C GLN A 640 49.52 -49.01 46.42
N GLY A 641 48.99 -48.30 47.42
CA GLY A 641 49.78 -47.52 48.39
C GLY A 641 50.53 -46.35 47.78
N VAL A 642 50.03 -45.78 46.67
CA VAL A 642 50.64 -44.66 45.94
C VAL A 642 49.82 -43.40 46.17
N GLU A 643 50.48 -42.26 46.36
CA GLU A 643 49.76 -40.98 46.42
C GLU A 643 49.09 -40.67 45.07
N PRO A 644 47.83 -40.20 45.06
CA PRO A 644 47.15 -39.81 43.82
C PRO A 644 47.92 -38.70 43.10
N ASP A 645 48.29 -38.94 41.84
CA ASP A 645 48.91 -37.97 40.93
C ASP A 645 47.86 -37.19 40.12
N PHE A 646 46.61 -37.15 40.58
CA PHE A 646 45.48 -36.51 39.91
C PHE A 646 44.58 -35.76 40.90
N THR A 647 43.85 -34.79 40.39
CA THR A 647 42.91 -33.95 41.16
C THR A 647 41.46 -34.17 40.70
N GLU A 648 40.50 -33.61 41.42
CA GLU A 648 39.09 -33.64 40.99
C GLU A 648 38.88 -32.93 39.65
N ASP A 649 39.62 -31.84 39.41
CA ASP A 649 39.54 -31.08 38.16
C ASP A 649 39.99 -31.90 36.94
N ASP A 650 40.91 -32.85 37.13
CA ASP A 650 41.34 -33.77 36.07
C ASP A 650 40.22 -34.72 35.62
N PHE A 651 39.15 -34.87 36.40
CA PHE A 651 37.98 -35.71 36.11
C PHE A 651 36.74 -34.89 35.76
N ARG A 652 36.89 -33.60 35.42
CA ARG A 652 35.81 -32.77 34.89
C ARG A 652 35.79 -32.72 33.37
N TYR A 653 34.60 -32.54 32.80
CA TYR A 653 34.47 -32.16 31.40
C TYR A 653 35.13 -30.79 31.15
N PRO A 654 35.75 -30.58 29.98
CA PRO A 654 36.45 -29.33 29.67
C PRO A 654 35.51 -28.14 29.42
N GLY A 655 34.20 -28.37 29.27
CA GLY A 655 33.22 -27.35 28.97
C GLY A 655 33.23 -26.87 27.51
N PRO A 656 32.66 -25.67 27.25
CA PRO A 656 32.20 -24.68 28.23
C PRO A 656 30.91 -25.08 28.96
N LYS A 657 30.56 -24.35 30.03
CA LYS A 657 29.23 -24.46 30.67
C LYS A 657 28.13 -24.09 29.68
N ALA A 658 26.89 -24.47 29.98
CA ALA A 658 25.75 -24.10 29.14
C ALA A 658 25.70 -22.59 28.93
N GLN A 659 25.71 -22.15 27.66
CA GLN A 659 25.64 -20.74 27.28
C GLN A 659 24.21 -20.29 26.93
N SER A 660 23.25 -21.22 26.87
CA SER A 660 21.84 -20.96 26.58
C SER A 660 20.92 -21.79 27.46
N LYS A 661 19.67 -21.35 27.60
CA LYS A 661 18.62 -22.08 28.32
C LYS A 661 18.41 -23.47 27.72
N GLU A 662 18.42 -23.55 26.38
CA GLU A 662 18.22 -24.80 25.65
C GLU A 662 19.32 -25.83 25.94
N ALA A 663 20.60 -25.42 25.92
CA ALA A 663 21.71 -26.32 26.25
C ALA A 663 21.63 -26.82 27.71
N ALA A 664 21.25 -25.93 28.64
CA ALA A 664 21.07 -26.30 30.04
C ALA A 664 19.88 -27.27 30.24
N VAL A 665 18.74 -27.03 29.57
CA VAL A 665 17.56 -27.91 29.60
C VAL A 665 17.89 -29.29 29.03
N VAL A 666 18.60 -29.36 27.90
CA VAL A 666 19.06 -30.66 27.34
C VAL A 666 19.98 -31.38 28.32
N GLY A 667 20.93 -30.67 28.95
CA GLY A 667 21.81 -31.26 29.96
C GLY A 667 21.08 -31.79 31.20
N ILE A 668 20.04 -31.09 31.67
CA ILE A 668 19.19 -31.57 32.78
C ILE A 668 18.40 -32.82 32.33
N ALA A 669 17.75 -32.76 31.17
CA ALA A 669 16.95 -33.86 30.64
C ALA A 669 17.79 -35.12 30.39
N ASP A 670 19.02 -34.98 29.89
CA ASP A 670 19.99 -36.06 29.72
C ASP A 670 20.28 -36.78 31.04
N SER A 671 20.58 -36.01 32.09
CA SER A 671 20.86 -36.56 33.42
C SER A 671 19.62 -37.21 34.05
N VAL A 672 18.44 -36.64 33.86
CA VAL A 672 17.17 -37.18 34.37
C VAL A 672 16.80 -38.49 33.66
N GLU A 673 16.91 -38.54 32.33
CA GLU A 673 16.64 -39.75 31.54
C GLU A 673 17.55 -40.89 32.02
N ALA A 674 18.86 -40.65 32.05
CA ALA A 674 19.84 -41.66 32.40
C ALA A 674 19.65 -42.18 33.84
N ALA A 675 19.33 -41.28 34.77
CA ALA A 675 19.10 -41.64 36.16
C ALA A 675 17.80 -42.44 36.34
N VAL A 676 16.70 -42.02 35.71
CA VAL A 676 15.42 -42.74 35.82
C VAL A 676 15.45 -44.09 35.08
N ARG A 677 16.14 -44.18 33.94
CA ARG A 677 16.35 -45.43 33.20
C ARG A 677 17.04 -46.51 34.05
N SER A 678 17.88 -46.10 35.01
CA SER A 678 18.55 -47.01 35.94
C SER A 678 17.64 -47.58 37.03
N LEU A 679 16.44 -47.01 37.22
CA LEU A 679 15.46 -47.47 38.20
C LEU A 679 14.61 -48.62 37.63
N ARG A 680 14.50 -49.73 38.37
CA ARG A 680 13.72 -50.91 37.92
C ARG A 680 12.20 -50.67 37.90
N LYS A 681 11.67 -49.96 38.90
CA LYS A 681 10.25 -49.60 39.05
C LYS A 681 10.14 -48.23 39.74
N PRO A 682 10.31 -47.13 39.00
CA PRO A 682 10.31 -45.79 39.58
C PRO A 682 8.93 -45.40 40.12
N THR A 683 8.81 -45.03 41.40
CA THR A 683 7.60 -44.36 41.94
C THR A 683 7.63 -42.87 41.65
N VAL A 684 6.49 -42.19 41.77
CA VAL A 684 6.38 -40.73 41.56
C VAL A 684 7.35 -39.98 42.47
N GLU A 685 7.40 -40.34 43.76
CA GLU A 685 8.25 -39.70 44.76
C GLU A 685 9.74 -39.95 44.49
N GLN A 686 10.09 -41.13 43.97
CA GLN A 686 11.46 -41.45 43.60
C GLN A 686 11.93 -40.62 42.41
N VAL A 687 11.07 -40.45 41.39
CA VAL A 687 11.37 -39.61 40.22
C VAL A 687 11.49 -38.15 40.61
N GLU A 688 10.57 -37.64 41.42
CA GLU A 688 10.60 -36.26 41.92
C GLU A 688 11.89 -35.98 42.71
N SER A 689 12.19 -36.82 43.71
CA SER A 689 13.42 -36.67 44.50
C SER A 689 14.68 -36.76 43.64
N MET A 690 14.68 -37.56 42.58
CA MET A 690 15.81 -37.71 41.67
C MET A 690 16.01 -36.47 40.80
N ILE A 691 14.93 -35.92 40.24
CA ILE A 691 14.96 -34.68 39.45
C ILE A 691 15.48 -33.51 40.29
N GLU A 692 14.93 -33.33 41.50
CA GLU A 692 15.36 -32.27 42.42
C GLU A 692 16.84 -32.38 42.79
N LYS A 693 17.33 -33.60 43.06
CA LYS A 693 18.75 -33.84 43.37
C LYS A 693 19.66 -33.49 42.19
N ILE A 694 19.27 -33.84 40.96
CA ILE A 694 20.05 -33.53 39.75
C ILE A 694 20.14 -32.02 39.54
N ILE A 695 19.00 -31.32 39.61
CA ILE A 695 18.94 -29.87 39.42
C ILE A 695 19.76 -29.17 40.52
N LYS A 696 19.58 -29.58 41.78
CA LYS A 696 20.33 -29.03 42.92
C LYS A 696 21.83 -29.28 42.77
N SER A 697 22.25 -30.49 42.41
CA SER A 697 23.67 -30.81 42.21
C SER A 697 24.31 -29.96 41.12
N ARG A 698 23.62 -29.71 39.99
CA ARG A 698 24.14 -28.83 38.94
C ARG A 698 24.17 -27.36 39.35
N LEU A 699 23.19 -26.92 40.15
CA LEU A 699 23.14 -25.57 40.71
C LEU A 699 24.30 -25.33 41.69
N ASP A 700 24.52 -26.28 42.62
CA ASP A 700 25.61 -26.25 43.60
C ASP A 700 27.00 -26.32 42.91
N ASP A 701 27.12 -27.05 41.80
CA ASP A 701 28.33 -27.10 40.94
C ASP A 701 28.42 -25.92 39.95
N HIS A 702 27.62 -24.87 40.16
CA HIS A 702 27.64 -23.61 39.40
C HIS A 702 27.52 -23.79 37.87
N GLN A 703 26.85 -24.85 37.40
CA GLN A 703 26.80 -25.19 35.97
C GLN A 703 25.90 -24.24 35.16
N PHE A 704 25.01 -23.49 35.81
CA PHE A 704 24.07 -22.58 35.17
C PHE A 704 24.51 -21.11 35.19
N ASN A 705 25.68 -20.78 35.75
CA ASN A 705 26.13 -19.39 35.93
C ASN A 705 26.41 -18.62 34.62
N GLU A 706 26.50 -19.32 33.49
CA GLU A 706 26.80 -18.74 32.17
C GLU A 706 25.60 -18.76 31.21
N CYS A 707 24.40 -19.07 31.72
CA CYS A 707 23.14 -18.99 30.98
C CYS A 707 22.08 -18.21 31.76
N ASP A 708 21.10 -17.64 31.05
CA ASP A 708 20.06 -16.79 31.63
C ASP A 708 18.88 -17.58 32.26
N LEU A 709 19.11 -18.79 32.80
CA LEU A 709 18.08 -19.57 33.50
C LEU A 709 17.76 -18.96 34.87
N THR A 710 16.48 -18.72 35.14
CA THR A 710 16.01 -18.22 36.43
C THR A 710 15.62 -19.37 37.36
N MET A 711 15.64 -19.14 38.68
CA MET A 711 15.19 -20.14 39.67
C MET A 711 13.75 -20.59 39.43
N ARG A 712 12.87 -19.66 39.04
CA ARG A 712 11.47 -19.97 38.68
C ARG A 712 11.39 -20.92 37.48
N GLU A 713 12.25 -20.73 36.48
CA GLU A 713 12.28 -21.61 35.31
C GLU A 713 12.79 -23.01 35.68
N LEU A 714 13.75 -23.13 36.60
CA LEU A 714 14.20 -24.44 37.12
C LEU A 714 13.08 -25.22 37.80
N ASP A 715 12.23 -24.55 38.59
CA ASP A 715 11.06 -25.19 39.22
C ASP A 715 10.04 -25.69 38.18
N ILE A 716 9.78 -24.87 37.14
CA ILE A 716 8.90 -25.25 36.03
C ILE A 716 9.49 -26.45 35.27
N ILE A 717 10.79 -26.43 34.96
CA ILE A 717 11.49 -27.55 34.31
C ILE A 717 11.35 -28.82 35.16
N ALA A 718 11.57 -28.75 36.48
CA ALA A 718 11.46 -29.90 37.37
C ALA A 718 10.05 -30.54 37.32
N GLN A 719 9.02 -29.71 37.42
CA GLN A 719 7.63 -30.14 37.37
C GLN A 719 7.27 -30.76 36.00
N THR A 720 7.66 -30.12 34.90
CA THR A 720 7.37 -30.63 33.55
C THR A 720 8.10 -31.93 33.25
N LEU A 721 9.36 -32.07 33.69
CA LEU A 721 10.10 -33.33 33.56
C LEU A 721 9.44 -34.45 34.36
N LYS A 722 8.98 -34.17 35.60
CA LYS A 722 8.25 -35.16 36.42
C LYS A 722 7.01 -35.68 35.69
N GLU A 723 6.18 -34.77 35.17
CA GLU A 723 4.95 -35.13 34.43
C GLU A 723 5.26 -35.93 33.17
N THR A 724 6.25 -35.50 32.39
CA THR A 724 6.62 -36.15 31.12
C THR A 724 7.21 -37.54 31.34
N VAL A 725 8.11 -37.69 32.33
CA VAL A 725 8.66 -39.01 32.73
C VAL A 725 7.53 -39.93 33.19
N MET A 726 6.62 -39.46 34.04
CA MET A 726 5.51 -40.29 34.52
C MET A 726 4.57 -40.72 33.39
N GLY A 727 4.30 -39.84 32.42
CA GLY A 727 3.54 -40.19 31.22
C GLY A 727 4.21 -41.30 30.40
N ILE A 728 5.54 -41.23 30.24
CA ILE A 728 6.34 -42.22 29.50
C ILE A 728 6.35 -43.58 30.21
N PHE A 729 6.52 -43.61 31.53
CA PHE A 729 6.71 -44.87 32.29
C PHE A 729 5.40 -45.53 32.75
N HIS A 730 4.27 -44.82 32.80
CA HIS A 730 2.99 -45.36 33.31
C HIS A 730 1.88 -45.56 32.25
N SER A 731 2.16 -45.42 30.95
CA SER A 731 1.17 -45.67 29.89
C SER A 731 1.19 -47.11 29.34
N ARG A 732 0.99 -48.12 30.19
CA ARG A 732 0.39 -49.41 29.77
C ARG A 732 -0.50 -49.91 30.89
N ILE A 733 -1.80 -49.66 30.76
CA ILE A 733 -2.82 -50.41 31.50
C ILE A 733 -2.64 -51.87 31.08
N GLU A 734 -2.07 -52.71 31.96
CA GLU A 734 -2.25 -54.16 31.84
C GLU A 734 -3.74 -54.44 32.04
N TYR A 735 -4.39 -54.93 30.99
CA TYR A 735 -5.72 -55.53 31.17
C TYR A 735 -5.55 -56.70 32.12
N PRO A 736 -6.29 -56.75 33.24
CA PRO A 736 -6.20 -57.88 34.16
C PRO A 736 -6.57 -59.15 33.40
N GLU A 737 -5.65 -60.12 33.37
CA GLU A 737 -5.99 -61.48 32.95
C GLU A 737 -7.19 -61.94 33.78
N GLU A 738 -8.27 -62.30 33.09
CA GLU A 738 -9.46 -62.85 33.72
C GLU A 738 -9.07 -63.98 34.66
N VAL A 739 -9.40 -63.80 35.92
CA VAL A 739 -9.26 -64.77 37.00
C VAL A 739 -9.79 -66.12 36.52
N LYS A 740 -8.88 -67.08 36.30
CA LYS A 740 -9.22 -68.51 36.21
C LYS A 740 -9.98 -68.87 37.49
N LYS A 741 -11.31 -68.97 37.38
CA LYS A 741 -12.17 -69.59 38.38
C LYS A 741 -11.66 -71.01 38.65
N SER A 742 -11.18 -71.22 39.86
CA SER A 742 -10.97 -72.52 40.48
C SER A 742 -12.27 -73.33 40.43
N LYS A 743 -12.29 -74.39 39.62
CA LYS A 743 -13.25 -75.49 39.72
C LYS A 743 -12.75 -76.44 40.82
N GLU A 744 -13.28 -76.29 42.02
CA GLU A 744 -13.32 -77.35 43.02
C GLU A 744 -14.49 -77.10 43.96
N ASN A 745 -15.64 -77.66 43.58
CA ASN A 745 -16.77 -78.12 44.40
C ASN A 745 -18.04 -78.08 43.56
N GLU A 746 -18.24 -79.10 42.74
CA GLU A 746 -19.57 -79.65 42.43
C GLU A 746 -19.40 -81.03 41.80
N GLU A 747 -18.88 -81.95 42.61
CA GLU A 747 -19.13 -83.38 42.41
C GLU A 747 -20.54 -83.67 42.95
N LYS A 748 -21.55 -83.52 42.08
CA LYS A 748 -22.89 -84.13 42.12
C LYS A 748 -23.76 -83.40 41.10
N ASP A 749 -23.78 -83.87 39.86
CA ASP A 749 -24.95 -84.55 39.28
C ASP A 749 -24.70 -84.86 37.80
N ARG A 750 -24.85 -86.14 37.46
CA ARG A 750 -25.23 -86.70 36.15
C ARG A 750 -24.50 -86.27 34.87
N GLY A 751 -23.73 -87.23 34.34
CA GLY A 751 -23.31 -87.21 32.95
C GLY A 751 -24.43 -87.45 31.93
N GLN A 752 -24.15 -87.08 30.69
CA GLN A 752 -24.55 -87.79 29.48
C GLN A 752 -23.90 -87.15 28.23
N ASN A 753 -23.14 -87.98 27.51
CA ASN A 753 -22.97 -88.09 26.05
C ASN A 753 -22.73 -86.87 25.12
N VAL A 754 -21.53 -86.88 24.52
CA VAL A 754 -21.23 -87.15 23.08
C VAL A 754 -21.94 -86.31 21.99
N ASN A 755 -21.19 -85.44 21.29
CA ASN A 755 -20.91 -85.48 19.83
C ASN A 755 -20.15 -84.23 19.33
N GLY A 756 -19.16 -84.43 18.43
CA GLY A 756 -18.57 -83.38 17.57
C GLY A 756 -19.51 -82.99 16.40
N PRO A 757 -19.06 -82.36 15.27
CA PRO A 757 -17.66 -82.28 14.79
C PRO A 757 -17.24 -80.95 14.05
N THR A 758 -15.93 -80.86 13.76
CA THR A 758 -15.21 -80.38 12.54
C THR A 758 -15.55 -79.11 11.74
N ALA A 759 -14.46 -78.37 11.45
CA ALA A 759 -13.97 -77.86 10.15
C ALA A 759 -14.43 -76.50 9.59
N GLY A 760 -13.45 -75.77 9.04
CA GLY A 760 -13.68 -74.73 8.02
C GLY A 760 -12.64 -73.61 8.00
N LEU A 761 -11.52 -73.83 7.30
CA LEU A 761 -10.63 -72.78 6.77
C LEU A 761 -11.39 -71.94 5.72
N GLU A 762 -11.15 -70.62 5.68
CA GLU A 762 -10.74 -69.89 4.47
C GLU A 762 -10.48 -68.39 4.72
N GLN A 763 -9.33 -67.94 4.23
CA GLN A 763 -8.82 -66.59 3.91
C GLN A 763 -8.35 -65.65 5.03
#